data_AF-A0A3R7YXH4-F1
#
_entry.id   AF-A0A3R7YXH4-F1
#
_cell.length_a   1.000
_cell.length_b   1.000
_cell.length_c   1.000
_cell.angle_alpha   90.00
_cell.angle_beta   90.00
_cell.angle_gamma   90.00
#
_symmetry.space_group_name_H-M   'P 1'
#
loop_
_entity.id
_entity.type
_entity.pdbx_description
1 polymer ?
#
loop_
_entity_poly.entity_id
_entity_poly.type
_entity_poly.pdbx_seq_one_letter_code
_entity_poly.pdbx_strand_id
1 'polypeptide(L)'
;MRSTTIHHDPHTEAPDLHINDSEDATQFTNHDKKCICDVTTPKQECSADIWKTYLAGVSPHPLGFSPPTNVADNHLHSVAVVPSVSTTVLAHAAIHAKSDITEVIQIAWAATVRKFTRHDDVVFGYIVRPRQDDTPADDTIRTIGPSNAVVPCRVQFDDSRPLTSLLLAFRVSQTSISQANPADVGNWSNQLSLEQLCDTSLECQSVATTHRTEPPLDGEDVRFNKYALNVIVQLPSASVWTTTAYYLSSALTRTSAKALLDEFDFTLTQLCDALLVPQAAPATTARLLWDLSPSQKNLITTASCGPEVPLPFELLHHGFEYHARQSPDLRAVEFDGHWLSYGELNAQANAVARQLQTLGVTVGSRVAVVMDRCLEFPIALLATHKTGASTIPMDASFPATRLAFMLSDAGAHAILSTNRHCDMAKTLDASIDVVSIESATLAKHAHPFTPLQTATRHDEAYVVYTSGSTGHPKGVPVKHVGIVNSATYRSSDLGIVRGARVMQFMAIGFDVCQWEIWSTLSQGATLVLRGGDEIDMLSTVNVIAITPTGLSKLGCPTKYPNLKTVCVGGEAIPTSVKDLWSQHVQLFNCYGPTEGSCTTHVHQLLPGKPVTIGTPISNVHCYILDDNHQNVPIGTLGEMYLGGICVASGYINLPEMTEERFLVDPFGHGRMYKTGDLGRLLPNGQFEIAGRQDSQVKLKGYRIELDEVANAMMQHPSVKSAAAIVKDKTHLVGYFTPSDVDVVALEQCVNNYLPTYMVPAVWIGLDVMPMNSNGKIDKKVLVGMEVQIKTEGLESDTEVKLAAVWAQVFEVDTRDIGRRMSMFSLGGDSILAIRLASACNRAGLPLSVGDIMKYNRLCDMALRVGQQKRTAWPQVPLDDHTIDQVVTTWPDYETAYGTTPEQSYQVRMTKQDPSMWVLQVPLSGLDAQEALAAYLHLAATCETLRTTFVDSATLGVCHVVNSSASVYRVQAESMRAFLVTDASVGFKLSDSSFARFTVVDIAHPSEESIGVLTIHHALYDGWSISLLLSDLLHVYRTGTSPPSRPSFRAVIDYLHAQDSATTVAFWTAYLVDASTSPLLNSIVPHLYASVGSDGDGSVSTHVHLPQLQTLAQRFGVTTSTVVLLSWAMTLQVHTGRDDVVFGQVQANRNLPVEGLDRMLGCAMSSVPCRVHFGAPMTLVERLQQLQTMRSAMLGHCMIDPEDTTTWSHLPAMQYDTEVAFHNFNDNHSDVDDLLRKMEKGSEHRFGVYKIELAVAPAASG
;
A
#
# COMPACT_ATOMS: atom_id res chain seq x y z
N MET A 1 19.03 -23.23 -52.19
CA MET A 1 19.15 -24.24 -53.27
C MET A 1 18.85 -25.61 -52.68
N ARG A 2 18.00 -26.39 -53.36
CA ARG A 2 17.61 -27.81 -53.12
C ARG A 2 16.67 -28.03 -51.92
N SER A 3 15.39 -28.38 -52.11
CA SER A 3 14.85 -29.68 -52.61
C SER A 3 15.17 -30.80 -51.61
N THR A 4 14.25 -31.65 -51.12
CA THR A 4 13.33 -32.48 -51.93
C THR A 4 12.29 -33.19 -51.04
N THR A 5 11.12 -33.38 -51.64
CA THR A 5 9.97 -34.24 -51.36
C THR A 5 10.29 -35.74 -51.24
N ILE A 6 9.50 -36.51 -50.46
CA ILE A 6 9.23 -37.96 -50.71
C ILE A 6 7.76 -38.28 -50.36
N HIS A 7 7.04 -38.81 -51.34
CA HIS A 7 5.77 -39.55 -51.23
C HIS A 7 6.08 -41.06 -51.21
N HIS A 8 5.29 -41.88 -50.51
CA HIS A 8 4.81 -43.18 -51.02
C HIS A 8 3.75 -43.83 -50.09
N ASP A 9 2.58 -44.10 -50.68
CA ASP A 9 1.55 -45.11 -50.32
C ASP A 9 1.93 -46.46 -51.03
N PRO A 10 1.21 -47.62 -50.99
CA PRO A 10 0.04 -48.10 -50.21
C PRO A 10 -0.02 -49.66 -49.88
N HIS A 11 -1.17 -50.09 -49.30
CA HIS A 11 -1.93 -51.38 -49.41
C HIS A 11 -1.54 -52.68 -48.68
N THR A 12 -2.50 -53.29 -47.94
CA THR A 12 -3.20 -54.57 -48.26
C THR A 12 -4.27 -54.98 -47.19
N GLU A 13 -5.07 -56.00 -47.51
CA GLU A 13 -6.50 -56.26 -47.21
C GLU A 13 -6.89 -56.99 -45.90
N ALA A 14 -8.19 -56.81 -45.55
CA ALA A 14 -9.23 -57.66 -44.91
C ALA A 14 -8.89 -58.99 -44.16
N PRO A 15 -9.73 -59.42 -43.19
CA PRO A 15 -10.88 -60.28 -43.53
C PRO A 15 -12.17 -60.15 -42.65
N ASP A 16 -13.26 -60.74 -43.15
CA ASP A 16 -14.57 -61.01 -42.52
C ASP A 16 -14.51 -61.91 -41.26
N LEU A 17 -15.54 -61.82 -40.39
CA LEU A 17 -16.35 -62.97 -39.94
C LEU A 17 -17.45 -62.63 -38.91
N HIS A 18 -18.58 -63.34 -39.06
CA HIS A 18 -19.82 -63.32 -38.30
C HIS A 18 -19.74 -64.00 -36.91
N ILE A 19 -20.46 -63.39 -35.95
CA ILE A 19 -21.42 -63.93 -34.94
C ILE A 19 -21.32 -65.43 -34.56
N ASN A 20 -21.18 -65.70 -33.24
CA ASN A 20 -22.02 -66.67 -32.52
C ASN A 20 -21.93 -66.59 -30.96
N ASP A 21 -23.10 -66.42 -30.36
CA ASP A 21 -23.73 -67.19 -29.28
C ASP A 21 -23.37 -67.17 -27.77
N SER A 22 -24.49 -67.29 -27.04
CA SER A 22 -24.78 -67.81 -25.67
C SER A 22 -24.79 -66.79 -24.52
N GLU A 23 -25.95 -66.39 -24.00
CA GLU A 23 -26.99 -67.11 -23.21
C GLU A 23 -26.57 -67.35 -21.76
N ASP A 24 -27.20 -66.66 -20.81
CA ASP A 24 -27.89 -67.35 -19.72
C ASP A 24 -28.97 -66.48 -19.06
N ALA A 25 -30.11 -67.12 -18.82
CA ALA A 25 -31.35 -66.54 -18.31
C ALA A 25 -31.42 -66.60 -16.78
N THR A 26 -32.16 -65.70 -16.15
CA THR A 26 -32.97 -66.08 -14.98
C THR A 26 -34.14 -65.12 -14.78
N GLN A 27 -35.31 -65.74 -14.80
CA GLN A 27 -36.63 -65.19 -14.50
C GLN A 27 -36.72 -64.68 -13.06
N PHE A 28 -37.46 -63.60 -12.83
CA PHE A 28 -38.54 -63.62 -11.84
C PHE A 28 -39.69 -62.70 -12.26
N THR A 29 -40.88 -63.25 -12.07
CA THR A 29 -42.19 -62.88 -12.58
C THR A 29 -43.03 -62.07 -11.59
N ASN A 30 -43.96 -61.29 -12.16
CA ASN A 30 -45.36 -61.10 -11.77
C ASN A 30 -45.78 -60.28 -10.53
N HIS A 31 -46.64 -59.30 -10.84
CA HIS A 31 -47.87 -58.79 -10.17
C HIS A 31 -47.82 -57.25 -10.07
N ASP A 32 -48.83 -56.45 -10.39
CA ASP A 32 -50.22 -56.69 -10.77
C ASP A 32 -50.82 -55.42 -11.41
N LYS A 33 -51.97 -55.61 -12.04
CA LYS A 33 -52.84 -54.67 -12.77
C LYS A 33 -53.47 -53.54 -11.91
N LYS A 34 -53.99 -52.52 -12.64
CA LYS A 34 -55.06 -51.51 -12.35
C LYS A 34 -54.53 -50.12 -11.97
N CYS A 35 -55.09 -48.98 -12.36
CA CYS A 35 -56.27 -48.57 -13.14
C CYS A 35 -56.07 -47.07 -13.48
N ILE A 36 -56.31 -46.61 -14.71
CA ILE A 36 -57.45 -45.73 -15.09
C ILE A 36 -57.40 -44.29 -14.53
N CYS A 37 -57.31 -43.34 -15.49
CA CYS A 37 -57.69 -41.90 -15.47
C CYS A 37 -56.86 -40.92 -14.63
N ASP A 38 -56.17 -39.98 -15.30
CA ASP A 38 -56.72 -38.62 -15.45
C ASP A 38 -56.00 -37.78 -16.52
N VAL A 39 -56.79 -36.91 -17.14
CA VAL A 39 -56.42 -35.96 -18.21
C VAL A 39 -55.60 -34.80 -17.62
N THR A 40 -54.40 -34.51 -18.15
CA THR A 40 -53.89 -33.12 -18.41
C THR A 40 -52.43 -33.08 -18.97
N THR A 41 -52.24 -32.32 -20.06
CA THR A 41 -51.01 -31.65 -20.59
C THR A 41 -49.79 -32.43 -21.14
N PRO A 42 -49.60 -32.49 -22.48
CA PRO A 42 -48.34 -32.90 -23.14
C PRO A 42 -47.65 -31.79 -23.98
N LYS A 43 -47.54 -30.54 -23.50
CA LYS A 43 -46.89 -29.44 -24.27
C LYS A 43 -45.56 -28.88 -23.70
N GLN A 44 -45.18 -29.21 -22.46
CA GLN A 44 -44.00 -28.59 -21.81
C GLN A 44 -42.69 -29.36 -22.01
N GLU A 45 -42.69 -30.70 -22.07
CA GLU A 45 -41.45 -31.50 -22.15
C GLU A 45 -40.71 -31.35 -23.50
N CYS A 46 -41.43 -31.19 -24.62
CA CYS A 46 -40.81 -31.08 -25.95
C CYS A 46 -40.07 -29.74 -26.19
N SER A 47 -40.35 -28.70 -25.39
CA SER A 47 -39.69 -27.39 -25.50
C SER A 47 -38.32 -27.39 -24.79
N ALA A 48 -38.22 -28.03 -23.61
CA ALA A 48 -37.01 -28.02 -22.79
C ALA A 48 -35.79 -28.67 -23.46
N ASP A 49 -35.97 -29.76 -24.20
CA ASP A 49 -34.86 -30.45 -24.89
C ASP A 49 -34.35 -29.67 -26.11
N ILE A 50 -35.23 -28.93 -26.79
CA ILE A 50 -34.85 -28.01 -27.87
C ILE A 50 -33.96 -26.90 -27.30
N TRP A 51 -34.33 -26.31 -26.16
CA TRP A 51 -33.53 -25.27 -25.50
C TRP A 51 -32.20 -25.78 -24.96
N LYS A 52 -32.16 -26.97 -24.35
CA LYS A 52 -30.90 -27.62 -23.91
C LYS A 52 -29.96 -27.84 -25.08
N THR A 53 -30.48 -28.28 -26.23
CA THR A 53 -29.69 -28.48 -27.45
C THR A 53 -29.23 -27.13 -28.03
N TYR A 54 -30.11 -26.13 -28.06
CA TYR A 54 -29.84 -24.81 -28.60
C TYR A 54 -28.85 -23.99 -27.76
N LEU A 55 -28.76 -24.22 -26.44
CA LEU A 55 -27.79 -23.57 -25.56
C LEU A 55 -26.59 -24.47 -25.21
N ALA A 56 -26.54 -25.70 -25.72
CA ALA A 56 -25.41 -26.60 -25.51
C ALA A 56 -24.10 -25.98 -26.02
N GLY A 57 -23.07 -26.05 -25.18
CA GLY A 57 -21.72 -25.58 -25.50
C GLY A 57 -21.54 -24.05 -25.50
N VAL A 58 -22.59 -23.27 -25.21
CA VAL A 58 -22.47 -21.82 -25.08
C VAL A 58 -21.57 -21.47 -23.90
N SER A 59 -20.61 -20.58 -24.14
CA SER A 59 -19.75 -20.00 -23.11
C SER A 59 -20.11 -18.53 -22.89
N PRO A 60 -20.10 -18.03 -21.65
CA PRO A 60 -20.42 -16.65 -21.35
C PRO A 60 -19.29 -15.72 -21.79
N HIS A 61 -19.63 -14.73 -22.64
CA HIS A 61 -18.69 -13.78 -23.20
C HIS A 61 -19.24 -12.35 -23.08
N PRO A 62 -18.99 -11.66 -21.95
CA PRO A 62 -19.42 -10.28 -21.80
C PRO A 62 -18.68 -9.38 -22.81
N LEU A 63 -19.26 -8.23 -23.15
CA LEU A 63 -18.67 -7.25 -24.07
C LEU A 63 -17.30 -6.71 -23.62
N GLY A 64 -16.86 -7.04 -22.40
CA GLY A 64 -15.51 -6.71 -21.90
C GLY A 64 -15.36 -5.27 -21.40
N PHE A 65 -16.42 -4.46 -21.40
CA PHE A 65 -16.44 -3.12 -20.84
C PHE A 65 -16.64 -3.16 -19.31
N SER A 66 -15.64 -3.57 -18.55
CA SER A 66 -15.64 -3.30 -17.10
C SER A 66 -15.27 -1.82 -16.86
N PRO A 67 -16.02 -1.06 -16.05
CA PRO A 67 -15.72 0.35 -15.81
C PRO A 67 -14.50 0.53 -14.88
N PRO A 68 -13.95 1.75 -14.84
CA PRO A 68 -13.54 2.54 -13.70
C PRO A 68 -13.23 2.06 -12.27
N THR A 69 -13.58 0.90 -11.71
CA THR A 69 -13.62 0.64 -10.23
C THR A 69 -14.27 1.71 -9.30
N ASN A 70 -14.75 2.86 -9.79
CA ASN A 70 -15.11 4.02 -8.96
C ASN A 70 -16.43 4.70 -9.39
N VAL A 71 -17.28 4.04 -10.17
CA VAL A 71 -18.62 4.59 -10.48
C VAL A 71 -19.59 4.09 -9.40
N ALA A 72 -19.74 4.88 -8.34
CA ALA A 72 -20.65 4.60 -7.22
C ALA A 72 -22.15 4.77 -7.60
N ASP A 73 -22.44 5.37 -8.75
CA ASP A 73 -23.80 5.60 -9.23
C ASP A 73 -24.19 4.59 -10.31
N ASN A 74 -25.10 3.68 -9.94
CA ASN A 74 -25.65 2.66 -10.83
C ASN A 74 -26.93 3.19 -11.51
N HIS A 75 -26.79 4.28 -12.27
CA HIS A 75 -27.91 4.92 -12.97
C HIS A 75 -27.99 4.47 -14.44
N LEU A 76 -29.22 4.28 -14.91
CA LEU A 76 -29.49 3.99 -16.31
C LEU A 76 -29.41 5.28 -17.13
N HIS A 77 -28.52 5.32 -18.12
CA HIS A 77 -28.39 6.45 -19.05
C HIS A 77 -28.74 6.01 -20.48
N SER A 78 -29.02 6.98 -21.37
CA SER A 78 -29.29 6.70 -22.77
C SER A 78 -28.46 7.51 -23.75
N VAL A 79 -28.25 6.95 -24.94
CA VAL A 79 -27.68 7.64 -26.11
C VAL A 79 -28.38 7.17 -27.37
N ALA A 80 -28.74 8.10 -28.24
CA ALA A 80 -29.44 7.81 -29.49
C ALA A 80 -28.58 8.20 -30.71
N VAL A 81 -28.70 7.41 -31.76
CA VAL A 81 -28.07 7.64 -33.07
C VAL A 81 -29.14 7.46 -34.15
N VAL A 82 -29.08 8.32 -35.18
CA VAL A 82 -29.87 8.14 -36.40
C VAL A 82 -29.04 7.28 -37.35
N PRO A 83 -29.49 6.06 -37.70
CA PRO A 83 -28.73 5.18 -38.58
C PRO A 83 -28.53 5.76 -39.97
N SER A 84 -27.39 5.45 -40.58
CA SER A 84 -27.03 5.88 -41.94
C SER A 84 -27.90 5.19 -43.00
N VAL A 85 -28.36 3.98 -42.72
CA VAL A 85 -29.24 3.20 -43.60
C VAL A 85 -30.67 3.72 -43.50
N SER A 86 -31.30 4.10 -44.61
CA SER A 86 -32.74 4.45 -44.61
C SER A 86 -33.64 3.22 -44.41
N THR A 87 -34.86 3.42 -43.90
CA THR A 87 -35.85 2.34 -43.73
C THR A 87 -36.14 1.61 -45.05
N THR A 88 -36.11 2.33 -46.18
CA THR A 88 -36.27 1.77 -47.53
C THR A 88 -35.14 0.82 -47.92
N VAL A 89 -33.88 1.20 -47.67
CA VAL A 89 -32.71 0.36 -48.00
C VAL A 89 -32.72 -0.91 -47.17
N LEU A 90 -33.02 -0.79 -45.88
CA LEU A 90 -33.13 -1.93 -44.97
C LEU A 90 -34.25 -2.91 -45.40
N ALA A 91 -35.41 -2.38 -45.79
CA ALA A 91 -36.51 -3.19 -46.33
C ALA A 91 -36.12 -3.90 -47.65
N HIS A 92 -35.43 -3.22 -48.56
CA HIS A 92 -34.96 -3.83 -49.80
C HIS A 92 -33.92 -4.94 -49.55
N ALA A 93 -32.97 -4.72 -48.62
CA ALA A 93 -31.97 -5.73 -48.26
C ALA A 93 -32.64 -6.97 -47.65
N ALA A 94 -33.62 -6.78 -46.76
CA ALA A 94 -34.41 -7.86 -46.18
C ALA A 94 -35.17 -8.65 -47.26
N ILE A 95 -35.87 -7.97 -48.19
CA ILE A 95 -36.58 -8.61 -49.31
C ILE A 95 -35.62 -9.42 -50.19
N HIS A 96 -34.46 -8.86 -50.55
CA HIS A 96 -33.47 -9.54 -51.40
C HIS A 96 -32.88 -10.78 -50.72
N ALA A 97 -32.67 -10.71 -49.40
CA ALA A 97 -32.22 -11.84 -48.58
C ALA A 97 -33.32 -12.86 -48.26
N LYS A 98 -34.57 -12.60 -48.68
CA LYS A 98 -35.78 -13.33 -48.26
C LYS A 98 -35.92 -13.38 -46.74
N SER A 99 -35.63 -12.28 -46.05
CA SER A 99 -35.62 -12.13 -44.59
C SER A 99 -36.56 -11.05 -44.10
N ASP A 100 -36.83 -11.04 -42.79
CA ASP A 100 -37.47 -9.90 -42.12
C ASP A 100 -36.43 -8.84 -41.74
N ILE A 101 -36.88 -7.59 -41.64
CA ILE A 101 -36.07 -6.45 -41.17
C ILE A 101 -35.47 -6.75 -39.79
N THR A 102 -36.25 -7.38 -38.91
CA THR A 102 -35.83 -7.78 -37.57
C THR A 102 -34.63 -8.74 -37.60
N GLU A 103 -34.64 -9.73 -38.51
CA GLU A 103 -33.56 -10.71 -38.63
C GLU A 103 -32.25 -10.06 -39.11
N VAL A 104 -32.35 -9.11 -40.05
CA VAL A 104 -31.19 -8.35 -40.54
C VAL A 104 -30.58 -7.51 -39.41
N ILE A 105 -31.42 -6.84 -38.61
CA ILE A 105 -30.99 -6.09 -37.42
C ILE A 105 -30.33 -6.99 -36.38
N GLN A 106 -30.92 -8.16 -36.09
CA GLN A 106 -30.38 -9.13 -35.14
C GLN A 106 -29.01 -9.68 -35.58
N ILE A 107 -28.83 -10.00 -36.86
CA ILE A 107 -27.53 -10.45 -37.39
C ILE A 107 -26.50 -9.33 -37.35
N ALA A 108 -26.87 -8.10 -37.72
CA ALA A 108 -25.95 -6.96 -37.62
C ALA A 108 -25.54 -6.68 -36.16
N TRP A 109 -26.46 -6.84 -35.20
CA TRP A 109 -26.17 -6.71 -33.79
C TRP A 109 -25.23 -7.82 -33.31
N ALA A 110 -25.53 -9.07 -33.63
CA ALA A 110 -24.68 -10.21 -33.31
C ALA A 110 -23.27 -10.07 -33.91
N ALA A 111 -23.17 -9.58 -35.14
CA ALA A 111 -21.88 -9.34 -35.79
C ALA A 111 -21.12 -8.18 -35.12
N THR A 112 -21.81 -7.17 -34.62
CA THR A 112 -21.20 -6.11 -33.82
C THR A 112 -20.68 -6.68 -32.51
N VAL A 113 -21.50 -7.43 -31.76
CA VAL A 113 -21.10 -8.09 -30.51
C VAL A 113 -19.93 -9.08 -30.74
N ARG A 114 -19.91 -9.80 -31.88
CA ARG A 114 -18.78 -10.67 -32.30
C ARG A 114 -17.46 -9.91 -32.33
N LYS A 115 -17.43 -8.70 -32.88
CA LYS A 115 -16.21 -7.86 -32.95
C LYS A 115 -15.63 -7.59 -31.55
N PHE A 116 -16.49 -7.29 -30.57
CA PHE A 116 -16.08 -6.92 -29.21
C PHE A 116 -15.81 -8.14 -28.31
N THR A 117 -16.61 -9.21 -28.46
CA THR A 117 -16.45 -10.44 -27.67
C THR A 117 -15.35 -11.34 -28.21
N ARG A 118 -15.06 -11.25 -29.52
CA ARG A 118 -14.11 -12.10 -30.26
C ARG A 118 -14.51 -13.57 -30.31
N HIS A 119 -15.81 -13.83 -30.26
CA HIS A 119 -16.36 -15.18 -30.34
C HIS A 119 -17.28 -15.33 -31.54
N ASP A 120 -17.08 -16.42 -32.29
CA ASP A 120 -17.93 -16.78 -33.41
C ASP A 120 -19.30 -17.30 -32.98
N ASP A 121 -19.46 -17.65 -31.70
CA ASP A 121 -20.72 -18.08 -31.12
C ASP A 121 -21.25 -17.00 -30.17
N VAL A 122 -22.17 -16.18 -30.67
CA VAL A 122 -22.66 -14.97 -29.97
C VAL A 122 -24.05 -15.21 -29.43
N VAL A 123 -24.26 -14.87 -28.15
CA VAL A 123 -25.59 -14.88 -27.52
C VAL A 123 -25.92 -13.48 -26.97
N PHE A 124 -27.14 -13.00 -27.22
CA PHE A 124 -27.67 -11.75 -26.65
C PHE A 124 -29.15 -11.89 -26.28
N GLY A 125 -29.64 -11.06 -25.36
CA GLY A 125 -31.06 -11.05 -24.99
C GLY A 125 -31.92 -10.37 -26.05
N TYR A 126 -33.01 -11.00 -26.47
CA TYR A 126 -33.98 -10.39 -27.39
C TYR A 126 -35.34 -10.21 -26.71
N ILE A 127 -35.88 -8.99 -26.73
CA ILE A 127 -37.15 -8.67 -26.08
C ILE A 127 -38.30 -8.96 -27.06
N VAL A 128 -39.12 -9.96 -26.74
CA VAL A 128 -40.30 -10.34 -27.53
C VAL A 128 -41.56 -9.74 -26.90
N ARG A 129 -42.35 -9.01 -27.69
CA ARG A 129 -43.70 -8.58 -27.31
C ARG A 129 -44.73 -9.56 -27.87
N PRO A 130 -45.66 -10.11 -27.07
CA PRO A 130 -46.76 -10.93 -27.58
C PRO A 130 -47.61 -10.10 -28.55
N ARG A 131 -48.00 -10.68 -29.68
CA ARG A 131 -49.08 -10.11 -30.51
C ARG A 131 -50.38 -10.17 -29.69
N GLN A 132 -51.10 -9.06 -29.67
CA GLN A 132 -52.34 -8.89 -28.91
C GLN A 132 -53.49 -9.82 -29.40
N ASP A 133 -53.32 -10.50 -30.54
CA ASP A 133 -54.34 -11.31 -31.20
C ASP A 133 -54.35 -12.81 -30.84
N ASP A 134 -53.35 -13.31 -30.10
CA ASP A 134 -53.21 -14.76 -29.82
C ASP A 134 -53.72 -15.20 -28.42
N THR A 135 -54.34 -14.31 -27.65
CA THR A 135 -54.93 -14.65 -26.34
C THR A 135 -56.47 -14.75 -26.43
N PRO A 136 -57.09 -15.91 -26.14
CA PRO A 136 -58.54 -16.04 -26.06
C PRO A 136 -59.11 -15.05 -25.04
N ALA A 137 -60.17 -14.34 -25.41
CA ALA A 137 -60.68 -13.14 -24.72
C ALA A 137 -61.24 -13.34 -23.29
N ASP A 138 -61.13 -14.53 -22.68
CA ASP A 138 -61.79 -14.84 -21.40
C ASP A 138 -60.91 -14.72 -20.14
N ASP A 139 -59.60 -14.46 -20.26
CA ASP A 139 -58.70 -14.37 -19.10
C ASP A 139 -58.19 -12.95 -18.78
N THR A 140 -58.90 -11.93 -19.27
CA THR A 140 -58.47 -10.52 -19.17
C THR A 140 -58.67 -9.87 -17.79
N ILE A 141 -59.16 -10.61 -16.77
CA ILE A 141 -59.46 -10.03 -15.45
C ILE A 141 -58.43 -10.41 -14.35
N ARG A 142 -57.43 -11.26 -14.62
CA ARG A 142 -56.44 -11.65 -13.58
C ARG A 142 -54.96 -11.44 -13.90
N THR A 143 -54.62 -10.79 -15.01
CA THR A 143 -53.21 -10.53 -15.35
C THR A 143 -52.98 -9.05 -15.68
N ILE A 144 -52.91 -8.23 -14.64
CA ILE A 144 -52.29 -6.90 -14.74
C ILE A 144 -50.81 -7.08 -14.40
N GLY A 145 -50.00 -7.33 -15.43
CA GLY A 145 -48.53 -7.38 -15.37
C GLY A 145 -47.94 -7.27 -16.78
N PRO A 146 -46.80 -6.58 -17.00
CA PRO A 146 -46.26 -6.38 -18.34
C PRO A 146 -45.76 -7.70 -18.92
N SER A 147 -46.44 -8.21 -19.94
CA SER A 147 -46.15 -9.46 -20.64
C SER A 147 -45.01 -9.31 -21.67
N ASN A 148 -43.81 -8.86 -21.28
CA ASN A 148 -42.62 -8.86 -22.13
C ASN A 148 -41.64 -9.93 -21.64
N ALA A 149 -41.26 -10.88 -22.50
CA ALA A 149 -40.25 -11.91 -22.18
C ALA A 149 -38.93 -11.60 -22.89
N VAL A 150 -37.80 -11.71 -22.19
CA VAL A 150 -36.46 -11.67 -22.79
C VAL A 150 -36.00 -13.10 -23.04
N VAL A 151 -35.65 -13.41 -24.30
CA VAL A 151 -35.20 -14.75 -24.71
C VAL A 151 -33.76 -14.70 -25.24
N PRO A 152 -32.93 -15.75 -25.03
CA PRO A 152 -31.60 -15.79 -25.61
C PRO A 152 -31.64 -15.97 -27.13
N CYS A 153 -30.94 -15.09 -27.83
CA CYS A 153 -30.75 -15.12 -29.28
C CYS A 153 -29.29 -15.49 -29.58
N ARG A 154 -29.07 -16.65 -30.22
CA ARG A 154 -27.74 -17.22 -30.54
C ARG A 154 -27.48 -17.08 -32.04
N VAL A 155 -26.28 -16.66 -32.41
CA VAL A 155 -25.81 -16.59 -33.79
C VAL A 155 -24.42 -17.21 -33.87
N GLN A 156 -24.27 -18.22 -34.72
CA GLN A 156 -22.99 -18.88 -34.99
C GLN A 156 -22.43 -18.43 -36.34
N PHE A 157 -21.29 -17.76 -36.28
CA PHE A 157 -20.55 -17.28 -37.43
C PHE A 157 -19.55 -18.33 -37.93
N ASP A 158 -19.38 -18.34 -39.24
CA ASP A 158 -18.37 -19.11 -39.95
C ASP A 158 -17.90 -18.20 -41.09
N ASP A 159 -16.64 -17.77 -41.03
CA ASP A 159 -16.09 -16.77 -41.96
C ASP A 159 -16.13 -17.19 -43.42
N SER A 160 -16.23 -18.50 -43.70
CA SER A 160 -16.38 -19.02 -45.06
C SER A 160 -17.82 -18.98 -45.57
N ARG A 161 -18.81 -18.81 -44.67
CA ARG A 161 -20.23 -18.93 -44.99
C ARG A 161 -20.76 -17.67 -45.71
N PRO A 162 -21.52 -17.81 -46.81
CA PRO A 162 -22.22 -16.69 -47.45
C PRO A 162 -23.24 -16.03 -46.51
N LEU A 163 -23.36 -14.70 -46.56
CA LEU A 163 -24.26 -13.94 -45.67
C LEU A 163 -25.74 -14.35 -45.79
N THR A 164 -26.19 -14.70 -47.00
CA THR A 164 -27.57 -15.20 -47.23
C THR A 164 -27.80 -16.56 -46.57
N SER A 165 -26.76 -17.41 -46.50
CA SER A 165 -26.83 -18.71 -45.83
C SER A 165 -26.78 -18.56 -44.31
N LEU A 166 -26.04 -17.57 -43.80
CA LEU A 166 -26.04 -17.21 -42.38
C LEU A 166 -27.44 -16.77 -41.91
N LEU A 167 -28.10 -15.87 -42.65
CA LEU A 167 -29.47 -15.43 -42.37
C LEU A 167 -30.48 -16.58 -42.42
N LEU A 168 -30.36 -17.49 -43.40
CA LEU A 168 -31.23 -18.66 -43.49
C LEU A 168 -31.05 -19.59 -42.29
N ALA A 169 -29.79 -19.90 -41.91
CA ALA A 169 -29.49 -20.73 -40.75
C ALA A 169 -30.04 -20.13 -39.46
N PHE A 170 -29.89 -18.81 -39.29
CA PHE A 170 -30.44 -18.08 -38.16
C PHE A 170 -31.97 -18.18 -38.09
N ARG A 171 -32.69 -17.98 -39.20
CA ARG A 171 -34.16 -18.12 -39.24
C ARG A 171 -34.64 -19.51 -38.84
N VAL A 172 -33.98 -20.55 -39.35
CA VAL A 172 -34.32 -21.95 -39.02
C VAL A 172 -34.16 -22.20 -37.52
N SER A 173 -33.14 -21.60 -36.90
CA SER A 173 -32.96 -21.71 -35.44
C SER A 173 -34.05 -20.96 -34.65
N GLN A 174 -34.46 -19.76 -35.08
CA GLN A 174 -35.45 -18.90 -34.39
C GLN A 174 -36.89 -19.44 -34.43
N THR A 175 -37.28 -20.13 -35.51
CA THR A 175 -38.66 -20.61 -35.72
C THR A 175 -39.12 -21.67 -34.72
N SER A 176 -38.20 -22.28 -33.97
CA SER A 176 -38.49 -23.33 -32.97
C SER A 176 -38.65 -22.80 -31.54
N ILE A 177 -38.57 -21.48 -31.31
CA ILE A 177 -38.16 -20.89 -30.01
C ILE A 177 -39.21 -19.92 -29.38
N SER A 178 -40.43 -19.84 -29.91
CA SER A 178 -41.38 -18.75 -29.59
C SER A 178 -42.10 -18.79 -28.23
N GLN A 179 -41.86 -19.76 -27.34
CA GLN A 179 -42.49 -19.82 -26.00
C GLN A 179 -41.53 -20.39 -24.95
N ALA A 180 -40.83 -19.51 -24.22
CA ALA A 180 -40.01 -19.86 -23.06
C ALA A 180 -40.19 -18.89 -21.90
N ASN A 181 -40.19 -19.44 -20.69
CA ASN A 181 -40.13 -18.64 -19.47
C ASN A 181 -38.65 -18.34 -19.15
N PRO A 182 -38.25 -17.06 -18.98
CA PRO A 182 -36.87 -16.71 -18.61
C PRO A 182 -36.33 -17.43 -17.37
N ALA A 183 -37.21 -17.86 -16.46
CA ALA A 183 -36.83 -18.64 -15.26
C ALA A 183 -36.28 -20.04 -15.59
N ASP A 184 -36.61 -20.61 -16.75
CA ASP A 184 -36.22 -21.97 -17.12
C ASP A 184 -34.88 -22.02 -17.88
N VAL A 185 -34.35 -20.86 -18.30
CA VAL A 185 -33.08 -20.77 -19.07
C VAL A 185 -31.92 -21.40 -18.30
N GLY A 186 -31.83 -21.19 -16.98
CA GLY A 186 -30.80 -21.78 -16.14
C GLY A 186 -30.81 -23.32 -16.14
N ASN A 187 -31.98 -23.93 -16.32
CA ASN A 187 -32.11 -25.39 -16.41
C ASN A 187 -31.65 -25.95 -17.76
N TRP A 188 -31.44 -25.08 -18.77
CA TRP A 188 -31.10 -25.47 -20.14
C TRP A 188 -29.66 -25.10 -20.55
N SER A 189 -28.98 -24.27 -19.75
CA SER A 189 -27.67 -23.66 -20.03
C SER A 189 -26.56 -24.13 -19.07
N ASN A 190 -26.68 -25.35 -18.52
CA ASN A 190 -25.78 -25.85 -17.47
C ASN A 190 -25.73 -24.93 -16.22
N GLN A 191 -26.89 -24.50 -15.72
CA GLN A 191 -27.05 -23.63 -14.53
C GLN A 191 -26.60 -22.17 -14.70
N LEU A 192 -26.36 -21.70 -15.93
CA LEU A 192 -26.07 -20.29 -16.19
C LEU A 192 -27.35 -19.47 -16.40
N SER A 193 -27.58 -18.41 -15.62
CA SER A 193 -28.71 -17.52 -15.88
C SER A 193 -28.56 -16.79 -17.23
N LEU A 194 -29.66 -16.27 -17.80
CA LEU A 194 -29.60 -15.48 -19.04
C LEU A 194 -28.64 -14.27 -18.92
N GLU A 195 -28.61 -13.65 -17.74
CA GLU A 195 -27.74 -12.53 -17.40
C GLU A 195 -26.26 -12.94 -17.31
N GLN A 196 -25.97 -14.22 -17.01
CA GLN A 196 -24.63 -14.77 -17.07
C GLN A 196 -24.20 -15.13 -18.50
N LEU A 197 -25.16 -15.53 -19.35
CA LEU A 197 -24.89 -15.89 -20.75
C LEU A 197 -24.62 -14.67 -21.64
N CYS A 198 -25.33 -13.56 -21.40
CA CYS A 198 -25.17 -12.34 -22.18
C CYS A 198 -25.43 -11.09 -21.34
N ASP A 199 -24.62 -10.05 -21.56
CA ASP A 199 -24.71 -8.75 -20.89
C ASP A 199 -25.37 -7.67 -21.76
N THR A 200 -25.88 -8.03 -22.93
CA THR A 200 -26.59 -7.12 -23.85
C THR A 200 -27.99 -7.60 -24.19
N SER A 201 -28.88 -6.65 -24.47
CA SER A 201 -30.20 -6.95 -25.05
C SER A 201 -30.56 -6.05 -26.24
N LEU A 202 -31.50 -6.53 -27.06
CA LEU A 202 -32.01 -5.86 -28.25
C LEU A 202 -33.55 -5.91 -28.31
N GLU A 203 -34.18 -4.79 -28.66
CA GLU A 203 -35.62 -4.66 -28.90
C GLU A 203 -35.87 -3.93 -30.23
N CYS A 204 -36.78 -4.44 -31.07
CA CYS A 204 -37.26 -3.74 -32.27
C CYS A 204 -38.72 -3.32 -32.07
N GLN A 205 -39.01 -2.02 -32.18
CA GLN A 205 -40.34 -1.44 -31.98
C GLN A 205 -40.90 -0.87 -33.29
N SER A 206 -42.13 -1.23 -33.65
CA SER A 206 -42.90 -0.61 -34.74
C SER A 206 -43.82 0.48 -34.18
N VAL A 207 -43.82 1.67 -34.78
CA VAL A 207 -44.53 2.87 -34.28
C VAL A 207 -46.07 2.81 -34.45
N ALA A 208 -46.64 1.69 -34.91
CA ALA A 208 -48.09 1.54 -35.07
C ALA A 208 -48.88 1.59 -33.74
N THR A 209 -48.20 1.51 -32.59
CA THR A 209 -48.85 1.54 -31.26
C THR A 209 -47.97 2.23 -30.23
N THR A 210 -48.22 3.52 -29.93
CA THR A 210 -48.08 4.08 -28.56
C THR A 210 -48.59 5.52 -28.47
N HIS A 211 -49.69 5.72 -27.74
CA HIS A 211 -49.93 6.92 -26.94
C HIS A 211 -48.97 6.91 -25.73
N ARG A 212 -47.69 7.26 -25.93
CA ARG A 212 -46.78 7.70 -24.86
C ARG A 212 -45.69 8.55 -25.49
N THR A 213 -45.81 9.87 -25.33
CA THR A 213 -44.86 10.89 -25.78
C THR A 213 -43.82 11.26 -24.73
N GLU A 214 -43.71 10.52 -23.62
CA GLU A 214 -42.72 10.81 -22.58
C GLU A 214 -41.72 9.65 -22.40
N PRO A 215 -40.40 9.94 -22.35
CA PRO A 215 -39.41 8.96 -21.92
C PRO A 215 -39.68 8.57 -20.47
N PRO A 216 -39.18 7.41 -19.98
CA PRO A 216 -39.30 7.08 -18.57
C PRO A 216 -38.40 8.02 -17.77
N LEU A 217 -38.96 9.15 -17.36
CA LEU A 217 -38.46 10.00 -16.30
C LEU A 217 -39.03 9.43 -15.01
N ASP A 218 -38.28 8.54 -14.38
CA ASP A 218 -38.24 8.22 -12.94
C ASP A 218 -37.69 6.79 -12.75
N GLY A 219 -36.67 6.68 -11.90
CA GLY A 219 -35.72 5.55 -11.82
C GLY A 219 -36.23 4.22 -11.27
N GLU A 220 -37.40 3.72 -11.68
CA GLU A 220 -37.95 2.45 -11.20
C GLU A 220 -38.34 1.43 -12.29
N ASP A 221 -37.86 1.58 -13.53
CA ASP A 221 -38.09 0.54 -14.54
C ASP A 221 -37.07 -0.60 -14.40
N VAL A 222 -37.32 -1.51 -13.44
CA VAL A 222 -36.50 -2.68 -13.06
C VAL A 222 -36.04 -3.54 -14.25
N ARG A 223 -36.71 -3.40 -15.41
CA ARG A 223 -36.43 -4.13 -16.66
C ARG A 223 -35.06 -3.85 -17.27
N PHE A 224 -34.53 -2.64 -17.13
CA PHE A 224 -33.30 -2.22 -17.82
C PHE A 224 -32.04 -2.32 -16.96
N ASN A 225 -32.18 -2.54 -15.65
CA ASN A 225 -31.06 -2.61 -14.69
C ASN A 225 -30.31 -3.96 -14.69
N LYS A 226 -30.69 -4.91 -15.55
CA LYS A 226 -30.16 -6.28 -15.58
C LYS A 226 -29.08 -6.52 -16.65
N TYR A 227 -28.97 -5.66 -17.66
CA TYR A 227 -28.00 -5.77 -18.77
C TYR A 227 -27.09 -4.55 -18.78
N ALA A 228 -25.82 -4.74 -19.16
CA ALA A 228 -24.87 -3.63 -19.32
C ALA A 228 -25.32 -2.65 -20.42
N LEU A 229 -25.99 -3.17 -21.47
CA LEU A 229 -26.48 -2.39 -22.60
C LEU A 229 -27.79 -2.97 -23.17
N ASN A 230 -28.82 -2.15 -23.29
CA ASN A 230 -30.08 -2.46 -23.95
C ASN A 230 -30.24 -1.57 -25.18
N VAL A 231 -30.33 -2.16 -26.36
CA VAL A 231 -30.50 -1.41 -27.62
C VAL A 231 -31.95 -1.48 -28.08
N ILE A 232 -32.58 -0.33 -28.25
CA ILE A 232 -33.95 -0.19 -28.75
C ILE A 232 -33.88 0.44 -30.14
N VAL A 233 -34.37 -0.30 -31.13
CA VAL A 233 -34.52 0.13 -32.51
C VAL A 233 -35.97 0.54 -32.76
N GLN A 234 -36.21 1.83 -33.01
CA GLN A 234 -37.54 2.36 -33.30
C GLN A 234 -37.70 2.59 -34.80
N LEU A 235 -38.63 1.87 -35.43
CA LEU A 235 -38.93 1.95 -36.86
C LEU A 235 -40.25 2.75 -37.07
N PRO A 236 -40.18 4.08 -37.27
CA PRO A 236 -41.34 4.89 -37.61
C PRO A 236 -41.82 4.64 -39.04
N SER A 237 -43.06 5.03 -39.32
CA SER A 237 -43.61 5.05 -40.69
C SER A 237 -42.97 6.11 -41.60
N ALA A 238 -42.09 6.97 -41.06
CA ALA A 238 -41.31 7.97 -41.79
C ALA A 238 -39.97 7.39 -42.29
N SER A 239 -39.33 8.05 -43.26
CA SER A 239 -38.09 7.62 -43.94
C SER A 239 -36.83 7.56 -43.06
N VAL A 240 -36.90 7.98 -41.79
CA VAL A 240 -35.79 8.06 -40.84
C VAL A 240 -36.16 7.32 -39.57
N TRP A 241 -35.32 6.38 -39.13
CA TRP A 241 -35.50 5.60 -37.89
C TRP A 241 -34.43 5.97 -36.86
N THR A 242 -34.59 5.52 -35.61
CA THR A 242 -33.66 5.88 -34.51
C THR A 242 -33.28 4.64 -33.72
N THR A 243 -32.01 4.54 -33.36
CA THR A 243 -31.49 3.50 -32.46
C THR A 243 -31.06 4.15 -31.15
N THR A 244 -31.63 3.70 -30.03
CA THR A 244 -31.35 4.21 -28.69
C THR A 244 -30.73 3.11 -27.84
N ALA A 245 -29.54 3.34 -27.30
CA ALA A 245 -28.91 2.48 -26.31
C ALA A 245 -29.21 3.01 -24.91
N TYR A 246 -29.69 2.14 -24.02
CA TYR A 246 -29.75 2.35 -22.57
C TYR A 246 -28.64 1.54 -21.91
N TYR A 247 -27.79 2.17 -21.11
CA TYR A 247 -26.60 1.52 -20.55
C TYR A 247 -26.44 1.86 -19.07
N LEU A 248 -25.83 0.93 -18.33
CA LEU A 248 -25.42 1.14 -16.96
C LEU A 248 -24.12 1.96 -16.94
N SER A 249 -24.10 3.09 -16.22
CA SER A 249 -22.88 3.89 -16.01
C SER A 249 -21.76 3.12 -15.30
N SER A 250 -22.14 2.08 -14.55
CA SER A 250 -21.24 1.12 -13.92
C SER A 250 -20.73 0.03 -14.89
N ALA A 251 -20.97 0.15 -16.19
CA ALA A 251 -20.45 -0.78 -17.20
C ALA A 251 -19.86 0.01 -18.38
N LEU A 252 -20.60 1.00 -18.86
CA LEU A 252 -20.26 1.75 -20.06
C LEU A 252 -20.26 3.26 -19.79
N THR A 253 -19.34 3.96 -20.45
CA THR A 253 -19.42 5.42 -20.57
C THR A 253 -20.33 5.79 -21.74
N ARG A 254 -20.90 7.01 -21.73
CA ARG A 254 -21.67 7.54 -22.87
C ARG A 254 -20.92 7.44 -24.20
N THR A 255 -19.61 7.70 -24.17
CA THR A 255 -18.75 7.65 -25.35
C THR A 255 -18.58 6.22 -25.84
N SER A 256 -18.37 5.26 -24.93
CA SER A 256 -18.28 3.83 -25.28
C SER A 256 -19.60 3.30 -25.86
N ALA A 257 -20.74 3.63 -25.22
CA ALA A 257 -22.06 3.25 -25.70
C ALA A 257 -22.35 3.84 -27.08
N LYS A 258 -21.98 5.11 -27.31
CA LYS A 258 -22.09 5.75 -28.62
C LYS A 258 -21.19 5.08 -29.67
N ALA A 259 -19.93 4.80 -29.35
CA ALA A 259 -18.99 4.17 -30.27
C ALA A 259 -19.47 2.77 -30.70
N LEU A 260 -20.10 2.03 -29.78
CA LEU A 260 -20.71 0.74 -30.09
C LEU A 260 -21.92 0.89 -31.02
N LEU A 261 -22.79 1.88 -30.79
CA LEU A 261 -23.90 2.18 -31.72
C LEU A 261 -23.43 2.64 -33.10
N ASP A 262 -22.38 3.45 -33.17
CA ASP A 262 -21.81 3.89 -34.44
C ASP A 262 -21.19 2.69 -35.21
N GLU A 263 -20.57 1.74 -34.49
CA GLU A 263 -20.07 0.49 -35.08
C GLU A 263 -21.20 -0.45 -35.51
N PHE A 264 -22.30 -0.48 -34.76
CA PHE A 264 -23.52 -1.21 -35.15
C PHE A 264 -24.14 -0.64 -36.43
N ASP A 265 -24.23 0.69 -36.55
CA ASP A 265 -24.71 1.36 -37.76
C ASP A 265 -23.82 1.04 -38.98
N PHE A 266 -22.50 1.06 -38.80
CA PHE A 266 -21.55 0.66 -39.84
C PHE A 266 -21.74 -0.81 -40.25
N THR A 267 -21.84 -1.72 -39.27
CA THR A 267 -22.01 -3.16 -39.51
C THR A 267 -23.35 -3.45 -40.22
N LEU A 268 -24.41 -2.73 -39.85
CA LEU A 268 -25.72 -2.83 -40.50
C LEU A 268 -25.67 -2.30 -41.94
N THR A 269 -24.99 -1.18 -42.17
CA THR A 269 -24.76 -0.62 -43.51
C THR A 269 -24.02 -1.63 -44.40
N GLN A 270 -22.93 -2.18 -43.88
CA GLN A 270 -22.12 -3.17 -44.58
C GLN A 270 -22.93 -4.44 -44.92
N LEU A 271 -23.76 -4.92 -43.99
CA LEU A 271 -24.65 -6.05 -44.22
C LEU A 271 -25.68 -5.72 -45.31
N CYS A 272 -26.33 -4.56 -45.25
CA CYS A 272 -27.31 -4.14 -46.25
C CYS A 272 -26.69 -4.02 -47.64
N ASP A 273 -25.55 -3.34 -47.75
CA ASP A 273 -24.83 -3.19 -49.02
C ASP A 273 -24.42 -4.54 -49.59
N ALA A 274 -23.85 -5.43 -48.76
CA ALA A 274 -23.46 -6.76 -49.19
C ALA A 274 -24.64 -7.63 -49.64
N LEU A 275 -25.81 -7.46 -49.04
CA LEU A 275 -27.04 -8.15 -49.44
C LEU A 275 -27.63 -7.58 -50.74
N LEU A 276 -27.36 -6.32 -51.08
CA LEU A 276 -27.87 -5.65 -52.27
C LEU A 276 -26.95 -5.77 -53.50
N VAL A 277 -25.70 -6.21 -53.32
CA VAL A 277 -24.76 -6.48 -54.44
C VAL A 277 -25.18 -7.75 -55.20
N PRO A 278 -25.18 -7.74 -56.56
CA PRO A 278 -25.54 -8.91 -57.37
C PRO A 278 -24.62 -10.12 -57.11
N GLN A 279 -25.20 -11.33 -57.04
CA GLN A 279 -24.55 -12.60 -56.66
C GLN A 279 -23.32 -13.05 -57.49
N ALA A 280 -22.92 -12.29 -58.51
CA ALA A 280 -21.75 -12.59 -59.35
C ALA A 280 -20.41 -12.10 -58.76
N ALA A 281 -20.40 -11.41 -57.62
CA ALA A 281 -19.19 -10.95 -56.94
C ALA A 281 -18.65 -12.03 -55.96
N PRO A 282 -17.43 -12.55 -56.14
CA PRO A 282 -16.85 -13.54 -55.23
C PRO A 282 -16.28 -12.83 -53.98
N ALA A 283 -17.07 -12.61 -52.92
CA ALA A 283 -16.53 -12.26 -51.57
C ALA A 283 -17.55 -12.02 -50.43
N THR A 284 -18.88 -12.00 -50.61
CA THR A 284 -19.82 -11.61 -49.52
C THR A 284 -20.09 -12.74 -48.51
N THR A 285 -19.04 -13.09 -47.78
CA THR A 285 -19.05 -14.06 -46.66
C THR A 285 -19.18 -13.34 -45.32
N ALA A 286 -19.44 -14.10 -44.25
CA ALA A 286 -19.50 -13.58 -42.89
C ALA A 286 -18.20 -12.87 -42.45
N ARG A 287 -17.05 -13.19 -43.08
CA ARG A 287 -15.77 -12.52 -42.83
C ARG A 287 -15.83 -11.01 -43.07
N LEU A 288 -16.64 -10.55 -44.01
CA LEU A 288 -16.81 -9.13 -44.30
C LEU A 288 -17.23 -8.36 -43.04
N LEU A 289 -18.07 -8.98 -42.20
CA LEU A 289 -18.60 -8.37 -40.98
C LEU A 289 -17.57 -8.24 -39.85
N TRP A 290 -16.30 -8.66 -40.05
CA TRP A 290 -15.20 -8.37 -39.11
C TRP A 290 -14.60 -6.98 -39.28
N ASP A 291 -14.79 -6.34 -40.44
CA ASP A 291 -14.18 -5.05 -40.70
C ASP A 291 -14.65 -3.99 -39.71
N LEU A 292 -13.68 -3.33 -39.06
CA LEU A 292 -13.94 -2.17 -38.23
C LEU A 292 -14.31 -0.96 -39.09
N SER A 293 -15.19 -0.11 -38.57
CA SER A 293 -15.55 1.15 -39.23
C SER A 293 -14.32 2.04 -39.52
N PRO A 294 -14.37 2.88 -40.58
CA PRO A 294 -13.29 3.82 -40.88
C PRO A 294 -12.93 4.75 -39.72
N SER A 295 -13.91 5.14 -38.91
CA SER A 295 -13.70 5.98 -37.71
C SER A 295 -12.86 5.24 -36.66
N GLN A 296 -13.17 3.97 -36.37
CA GLN A 296 -12.35 3.15 -35.47
C GLN A 296 -10.95 2.93 -36.03
N LYS A 297 -10.82 2.53 -37.30
CA LYS A 297 -9.51 2.30 -37.95
C LYS A 297 -8.63 3.56 -37.90
N ASN A 298 -9.20 4.73 -38.18
CA ASN A 298 -8.46 6.00 -38.13
C ASN A 298 -7.99 6.35 -36.71
N LEU A 299 -8.87 6.19 -35.71
CA LEU A 299 -8.51 6.48 -34.32
C LEU A 299 -7.47 5.49 -33.78
N ILE A 300 -7.58 4.19 -34.10
CA ILE A 300 -6.55 3.18 -33.77
C ILE A 300 -5.21 3.59 -34.39
N THR A 301 -5.19 3.88 -35.69
CA THR A 301 -3.95 4.25 -36.40
C THR A 301 -3.31 5.51 -35.80
N THR A 302 -4.12 6.53 -35.50
CA THR A 302 -3.64 7.80 -34.96
C THR A 302 -3.14 7.67 -33.52
N ALA A 303 -3.81 6.87 -32.68
CA ALA A 303 -3.45 6.69 -31.28
C ALA A 303 -2.30 5.71 -31.06
N SER A 304 -2.12 4.74 -31.97
CA SER A 304 -1.11 3.68 -31.84
C SER A 304 0.32 4.17 -32.07
N CYS A 305 0.51 5.35 -32.65
CA CYS A 305 1.82 5.85 -33.03
C CYS A 305 2.14 7.16 -32.32
N GLY A 306 3.15 7.15 -31.46
CA GLY A 306 3.75 8.37 -30.95
C GLY A 306 4.37 9.20 -32.08
N PRO A 307 4.44 10.54 -31.94
CA PRO A 307 5.00 11.39 -32.99
C PRO A 307 6.47 11.04 -33.26
N GLU A 308 6.86 11.04 -34.52
CA GLU A 308 8.27 10.90 -34.90
C GLU A 308 9.02 12.20 -34.62
N VAL A 309 10.04 12.15 -33.77
CA VAL A 309 10.85 13.30 -33.39
C VAL A 309 12.34 12.94 -33.39
N PRO A 310 13.23 13.85 -33.84
CA PRO A 310 14.67 13.62 -33.74
C PRO A 310 15.10 13.55 -32.27
N LEU A 311 16.06 12.67 -31.98
CA LEU A 311 16.65 12.59 -30.66
C LEU A 311 17.62 13.77 -30.41
N PRO A 312 17.68 14.30 -29.19
CA PRO A 312 18.59 15.40 -28.87
C PRO A 312 20.06 14.98 -28.87
N PHE A 313 20.33 13.69 -28.63
CA PHE A 313 21.67 13.12 -28.59
C PHE A 313 21.67 11.70 -29.18
N GLU A 314 22.83 11.25 -29.65
CA GLU A 314 23.01 9.91 -30.24
C GLU A 314 23.33 8.82 -29.20
N LEU A 315 24.20 9.14 -28.21
CA LEU A 315 24.62 8.21 -27.16
C LEU A 315 24.19 8.73 -25.78
N LEU A 316 24.00 7.79 -24.86
CA LEU A 316 23.41 8.04 -23.54
C LEU A 316 24.21 9.04 -22.69
N HIS A 317 25.54 9.03 -22.80
CA HIS A 317 26.43 9.92 -22.07
C HIS A 317 26.64 11.28 -22.75
N HIS A 318 26.20 11.49 -23.99
CA HIS A 318 26.45 12.73 -24.74
C HIS A 318 25.78 13.96 -24.10
N GLY A 319 24.57 13.80 -23.54
CA GLY A 319 23.89 14.89 -22.82
C GLY A 319 24.70 15.35 -21.61
N PHE A 320 25.20 14.41 -20.82
CA PHE A 320 26.13 14.70 -19.73
C PHE A 320 27.41 15.40 -20.22
N GLU A 321 28.05 14.90 -21.27
CA GLU A 321 29.30 15.49 -21.79
C GLU A 321 29.11 16.88 -22.37
N TYR A 322 27.94 17.18 -22.92
CA TYR A 322 27.57 18.52 -23.34
C TYR A 322 27.60 19.46 -22.14
N HIS A 323 26.95 19.10 -21.03
CA HIS A 323 26.93 19.91 -19.80
C HIS A 323 28.31 19.99 -19.13
N ALA A 324 29.08 18.90 -19.10
CA ALA A 324 30.44 18.91 -18.57
C ALA A 324 31.39 19.85 -19.34
N ARG A 325 31.14 20.09 -20.64
CA ARG A 325 31.88 21.08 -21.44
C ARG A 325 31.35 22.50 -21.28
N GLN A 326 30.03 22.68 -21.30
CA GLN A 326 29.40 24.01 -21.29
C GLN A 326 29.28 24.64 -19.90
N SER A 327 29.22 23.82 -18.85
CA SER A 327 28.98 24.26 -17.48
C SER A 327 29.64 23.30 -16.48
N PRO A 328 30.99 23.18 -16.49
CA PRO A 328 31.73 22.19 -15.71
C PRO A 328 31.52 22.35 -14.20
N ASP A 329 31.29 23.57 -13.71
CA ASP A 329 31.16 23.85 -12.27
C ASP A 329 29.77 23.53 -11.70
N LEU A 330 28.81 23.11 -12.53
CA LEU A 330 27.50 22.67 -12.05
C LEU A 330 27.62 21.41 -11.20
N ARG A 331 26.81 21.30 -10.16
CA ARG A 331 26.73 20.08 -9.35
C ARG A 331 26.04 18.96 -10.14
N ALA A 332 26.73 17.84 -10.34
CA ALA A 332 26.23 16.70 -11.10
C ALA A 332 25.61 15.63 -10.21
N VAL A 333 26.36 15.15 -9.21
CA VAL A 333 25.95 14.06 -8.31
C VAL A 333 26.21 14.45 -6.85
N GLU A 334 25.32 14.04 -5.96
CA GLU A 334 25.40 14.23 -4.52
C GLU A 334 25.09 12.91 -3.79
N PHE A 335 25.87 12.60 -2.75
CA PHE A 335 25.68 11.45 -1.88
C PHE A 335 26.28 11.73 -0.49
N ASP A 336 25.51 11.49 0.58
CA ASP A 336 25.92 11.68 1.98
C ASP A 336 26.69 12.99 2.25
N GLY A 337 26.12 14.11 1.79
CA GLY A 337 26.69 15.46 1.97
C GLY A 337 27.89 15.80 1.07
N HIS A 338 28.43 14.82 0.35
CA HIS A 338 29.50 15.00 -0.63
C HIS A 338 28.91 15.15 -2.04
N TRP A 339 29.61 15.85 -2.92
CA TRP A 339 29.14 16.04 -4.30
C TRP A 339 30.32 16.18 -5.27
N LEU A 340 30.05 15.90 -6.55
CA LEU A 340 30.97 16.15 -7.66
C LEU A 340 30.32 17.09 -8.67
N SER A 341 31.12 18.01 -9.21
CA SER A 341 30.69 18.83 -10.35
C SER A 341 30.62 18.00 -11.64
N TYR A 342 29.94 18.51 -12.68
CA TYR A 342 29.94 17.88 -14.00
C TYR A 342 31.36 17.76 -14.56
N GLY A 343 32.23 18.75 -14.33
CA GLY A 343 33.63 18.74 -14.73
C GLY A 343 34.45 17.70 -13.97
N GLU A 344 34.29 17.62 -12.65
CA GLU A 344 34.98 16.64 -11.79
C GLU A 344 34.52 15.21 -12.12
N LEU A 345 33.21 14.97 -12.20
CA LEU A 345 32.64 13.67 -12.56
C LEU A 345 33.14 13.21 -13.94
N ASN A 346 33.20 14.12 -14.91
CA ASN A 346 33.71 13.82 -16.24
C ASN A 346 35.22 13.51 -16.24
N ALA A 347 36.01 14.24 -15.44
CA ALA A 347 37.44 13.99 -15.30
C ALA A 347 37.73 12.62 -14.68
N GLN A 348 37.01 12.27 -13.61
CA GLN A 348 37.13 10.97 -12.95
C GLN A 348 36.68 9.83 -13.88
N ALA A 349 35.55 9.99 -14.58
CA ALA A 349 35.08 9.02 -15.57
C ALA A 349 36.10 8.83 -16.72
N ASN A 350 36.73 9.90 -17.21
CA ASN A 350 37.78 9.80 -18.24
C ASN A 350 39.03 9.05 -17.73
N ALA A 351 39.39 9.18 -16.45
CA ALA A 351 40.51 8.46 -15.86
C ALA A 351 40.25 6.95 -15.81
N VAL A 352 39.06 6.56 -15.34
CA VAL A 352 38.63 5.15 -15.32
C VAL A 352 38.46 4.60 -16.74
N ALA A 353 37.93 5.38 -17.69
CA ALA A 353 37.81 4.98 -19.08
C ALA A 353 39.17 4.62 -19.72
N ARG A 354 40.25 5.33 -19.37
CA ARG A 354 41.61 4.96 -19.82
C ARG A 354 42.05 3.61 -19.27
N GLN A 355 41.76 3.33 -18.00
CA GLN A 355 42.08 2.03 -17.40
C GLN A 355 41.32 0.90 -18.10
N LEU A 356 40.02 1.08 -18.33
CA LEU A 356 39.21 0.12 -19.11
C LEU A 356 39.77 -0.08 -20.52
N GLN A 357 40.18 0.99 -21.19
CA GLN A 357 40.79 0.91 -22.52
C GLN A 357 42.11 0.12 -22.51
N THR A 358 42.92 0.19 -21.44
CA THR A 358 44.12 -0.66 -21.32
C THR A 358 43.81 -2.14 -21.15
N LEU A 359 42.61 -2.48 -20.67
CA LEU A 359 42.08 -3.85 -20.61
C LEU A 359 41.40 -4.27 -21.93
N GLY A 360 41.46 -3.44 -22.98
CA GLY A 360 40.88 -3.74 -24.28
C GLY A 360 39.37 -3.54 -24.38
N VAL A 361 38.75 -2.87 -23.39
CA VAL A 361 37.32 -2.56 -23.41
C VAL A 361 37.01 -1.57 -24.55
N THR A 362 36.06 -1.93 -25.41
CA THR A 362 35.62 -1.13 -26.56
C THR A 362 34.16 -1.42 -26.94
N VAL A 363 33.70 -0.94 -28.10
CA VAL A 363 32.35 -1.23 -28.62
C VAL A 363 32.14 -2.74 -28.71
N GLY A 364 31.03 -3.23 -28.16
CA GLY A 364 30.71 -4.65 -28.06
C GLY A 364 31.20 -5.34 -26.78
N SER A 365 32.10 -4.71 -26.01
CA SER A 365 32.42 -5.15 -24.65
C SER A 365 31.27 -4.83 -23.69
N ARG A 366 31.07 -5.69 -22.68
CA ARG A 366 30.16 -5.43 -21.56
C ARG A 366 30.97 -5.34 -20.26
N VAL A 367 30.76 -4.30 -19.47
CA VAL A 367 31.48 -4.07 -18.20
C VAL A 367 30.49 -4.12 -17.06
N ALA A 368 30.75 -5.00 -16.09
CA ALA A 368 29.93 -5.10 -14.90
C ALA A 368 30.29 -4.03 -13.88
N VAL A 369 29.29 -3.41 -13.27
CA VAL A 369 29.46 -2.40 -12.21
C VAL A 369 28.82 -2.96 -10.95
N VAL A 370 29.65 -3.48 -10.04
CA VAL A 370 29.23 -4.18 -8.82
C VAL A 370 29.51 -3.29 -7.60
N MET A 371 28.50 -2.53 -7.17
CA MET A 371 28.64 -1.51 -6.12
C MET A 371 27.34 -1.31 -5.32
N ASP A 372 27.46 -0.69 -4.14
CA ASP A 372 26.35 -0.01 -3.48
C ASP A 372 26.11 1.37 -4.14
N ARG A 373 25.12 2.14 -3.65
CA ARG A 373 25.02 3.56 -3.99
C ARG A 373 26.19 4.33 -3.39
N CYS A 374 26.97 4.99 -4.24
CA CYS A 374 28.09 5.84 -3.87
C CYS A 374 28.46 6.80 -5.01
N LEU A 375 29.40 7.73 -4.78
CA LEU A 375 29.86 8.67 -5.81
C LEU A 375 30.57 7.98 -6.98
N GLU A 376 31.22 6.84 -6.72
CA GLU A 376 31.91 6.00 -7.72
C GLU A 376 30.95 5.34 -8.70
N PHE A 377 29.69 5.15 -8.34
CA PHE A 377 28.74 4.43 -9.17
C PHE A 377 28.46 5.16 -10.50
N PRO A 378 28.09 6.46 -10.54
CA PRO A 378 27.99 7.20 -11.80
C PRO A 378 29.31 7.34 -12.56
N ILE A 379 30.46 7.37 -11.86
CA ILE A 379 31.79 7.39 -12.49
C ILE A 379 31.99 6.11 -13.32
N ALA A 380 31.67 4.95 -12.75
CA ALA A 380 31.79 3.65 -13.40
C ALA A 380 30.94 3.54 -14.67
N LEU A 381 29.68 3.99 -14.58
CA LEU A 381 28.76 3.97 -15.73
C LEU A 381 29.24 4.87 -16.86
N LEU A 382 29.61 6.11 -16.54
CA LEU A 382 30.14 7.08 -17.52
C LEU A 382 31.43 6.59 -18.15
N ALA A 383 32.37 6.07 -17.35
CA ALA A 383 33.64 5.55 -17.84
C ALA A 383 33.45 4.42 -18.86
N THR A 384 32.53 3.51 -18.57
CA THR A 384 32.18 2.41 -19.47
C THR A 384 31.59 2.95 -20.78
N HIS A 385 30.56 3.78 -20.72
CA HIS A 385 29.94 4.29 -21.95
C HIS A 385 30.90 5.12 -22.81
N LYS A 386 31.84 5.84 -22.18
CA LYS A 386 32.88 6.61 -22.90
C LYS A 386 33.76 5.72 -23.76
N THR A 387 34.07 4.49 -23.32
CA THR A 387 34.83 3.52 -24.12
C THR A 387 34.06 2.95 -25.32
N GLY A 388 32.75 3.22 -25.39
CA GLY A 388 31.82 2.61 -26.35
C GLY A 388 31.20 1.30 -25.86
N ALA A 389 31.60 0.82 -24.67
CA ALA A 389 31.10 -0.41 -24.07
C ALA A 389 29.75 -0.22 -23.37
N SER A 390 29.09 -1.35 -23.12
CA SER A 390 27.80 -1.41 -22.41
C SER A 390 28.01 -1.70 -20.93
N THR A 391 27.16 -1.13 -20.08
CA THR A 391 27.21 -1.36 -18.63
C THR A 391 26.28 -2.51 -18.20
N ILE A 392 26.68 -3.26 -17.17
CA ILE A 392 25.80 -4.20 -16.45
C ILE A 392 25.75 -3.72 -14.99
N PRO A 393 24.77 -2.89 -14.60
CA PRO A 393 24.65 -2.41 -13.23
C PRO A 393 24.16 -3.53 -12.31
N MET A 394 24.92 -3.81 -11.24
CA MET A 394 24.66 -4.92 -10.31
C MET A 394 24.78 -4.43 -8.87
N ASP A 395 23.76 -4.77 -8.06
CA ASP A 395 23.75 -4.44 -6.63
C ASP A 395 24.69 -5.39 -5.88
N ALA A 396 25.68 -4.84 -5.17
CA ALA A 396 26.66 -5.62 -4.42
C ALA A 396 26.05 -6.43 -3.26
N SER A 397 24.81 -6.13 -2.85
CA SER A 397 24.09 -6.89 -1.83
C SER A 397 23.51 -8.23 -2.33
N PHE A 398 23.49 -8.47 -3.64
CA PHE A 398 22.98 -9.72 -4.19
C PHE A 398 23.89 -10.92 -3.87
N PRO A 399 23.34 -12.15 -3.76
CA PRO A 399 24.14 -13.35 -3.56
C PRO A 399 25.23 -13.51 -4.63
N ALA A 400 26.44 -13.88 -4.21
CA ALA A 400 27.61 -13.98 -5.09
C ALA A 400 27.40 -14.94 -6.28
N THR A 401 26.73 -16.05 -6.06
CA THR A 401 26.28 -17.01 -7.09
C THR A 401 25.40 -16.38 -8.17
N ARG A 402 24.46 -15.50 -7.78
CA ARG A 402 23.61 -14.77 -8.72
C ARG A 402 24.43 -13.77 -9.54
N LEU A 403 25.33 -13.04 -8.88
CA LEU A 403 26.24 -12.11 -9.54
C LEU A 403 27.16 -12.85 -10.54
N ALA A 404 27.75 -13.98 -10.13
CA ALA A 404 28.59 -14.82 -10.98
C ALA A 404 27.83 -15.36 -12.21
N PHE A 405 26.58 -15.82 -12.04
CA PHE A 405 25.74 -16.22 -13.16
C PHE A 405 25.53 -15.09 -14.16
N MET A 406 25.12 -13.91 -13.69
CA MET A 406 24.86 -12.75 -14.56
C MET A 406 26.13 -12.28 -15.28
N LEU A 407 27.30 -12.34 -14.63
CA LEU A 407 28.59 -12.03 -15.27
C LEU A 407 28.90 -13.00 -16.40
N SER A 408 28.74 -14.29 -16.15
CA SER A 408 29.00 -15.35 -17.14
C SER A 408 28.02 -15.29 -18.30
N ASP A 409 26.72 -15.10 -18.02
CA ASP A 409 25.69 -15.04 -19.06
C ASP A 409 25.87 -13.80 -19.95
N ALA A 410 26.15 -12.65 -19.36
CA ALA A 410 26.40 -11.43 -20.11
C ALA A 410 27.71 -11.47 -20.91
N GLY A 411 28.66 -12.36 -20.55
CA GLY A 411 30.01 -12.35 -21.09
C GLY A 411 30.76 -11.07 -20.72
N ALA A 412 30.78 -10.74 -19.42
CA ALA A 412 31.43 -9.53 -18.91
C ALA A 412 32.94 -9.53 -19.20
N HIS A 413 33.47 -8.41 -19.70
CA HIS A 413 34.87 -8.24 -20.07
C HIS A 413 35.73 -7.70 -18.92
N ALA A 414 35.14 -6.90 -18.04
CA ALA A 414 35.79 -6.31 -16.86
C ALA A 414 34.75 -6.05 -15.77
N ILE A 415 35.21 -5.95 -14.52
CA ILE A 415 34.38 -5.58 -13.36
C ILE A 415 34.89 -4.26 -12.77
N LEU A 416 34.01 -3.28 -12.61
CA LEU A 416 34.24 -2.08 -11.82
C LEU A 416 33.61 -2.25 -10.44
N SER A 417 34.37 -2.00 -9.39
CA SER A 417 33.88 -2.07 -8.01
C SER A 417 34.56 -1.03 -7.11
N THR A 418 34.13 -0.90 -5.85
CA THR A 418 34.80 -0.04 -4.85
C THR A 418 35.78 -0.86 -4.03
N ASN A 419 36.70 -0.19 -3.30
CA ASN A 419 37.63 -0.88 -2.39
C ASN A 419 36.92 -1.82 -1.40
N ARG A 420 35.70 -1.45 -0.96
CA ARG A 420 34.87 -2.26 -0.04
C ARG A 420 34.49 -3.62 -0.62
N HIS A 421 34.18 -3.68 -1.92
CA HIS A 421 33.59 -4.84 -2.59
C HIS A 421 34.56 -5.53 -3.56
N CYS A 422 35.74 -4.98 -3.76
CA CYS A 422 36.74 -5.46 -4.72
C CYS A 422 37.16 -6.92 -4.46
N ASP A 423 37.33 -7.34 -3.20
CA ASP A 423 37.72 -8.71 -2.89
C ASP A 423 36.60 -9.71 -3.18
N MET A 424 35.34 -9.36 -2.90
CA MET A 424 34.19 -10.16 -3.31
C MET A 424 34.11 -10.24 -4.85
N ALA A 425 34.26 -9.12 -5.55
CA ALA A 425 34.22 -9.06 -7.01
C ALA A 425 35.26 -9.99 -7.66
N LYS A 426 36.48 -10.07 -7.12
CA LYS A 426 37.54 -11.00 -7.59
C LYS A 426 37.18 -12.47 -7.42
N THR A 427 36.30 -12.81 -6.47
CA THR A 427 35.85 -14.20 -6.25
C THR A 427 34.72 -14.63 -7.16
N LEU A 428 34.04 -13.68 -7.84
CA LEU A 428 32.93 -14.00 -8.74
C LEU A 428 33.41 -14.73 -10.00
N ASP A 429 34.49 -14.24 -10.60
CA ASP A 429 35.20 -14.88 -11.70
C ASP A 429 36.67 -14.42 -11.70
N ALA A 430 37.59 -15.34 -11.43
CA ALA A 430 39.02 -15.04 -11.34
C ALA A 430 39.68 -14.74 -12.70
N SER A 431 38.98 -14.99 -13.82
CA SER A 431 39.46 -14.71 -15.17
C SER A 431 39.18 -13.29 -15.66
N ILE A 432 38.32 -12.55 -14.95
CA ILE A 432 37.90 -11.19 -15.33
C ILE A 432 38.69 -10.17 -14.51
N ASP A 433 39.26 -9.16 -15.18
CA ASP A 433 39.98 -8.08 -14.51
C ASP A 433 39.03 -7.20 -13.68
N VAL A 434 39.40 -6.94 -12.42
CA VAL A 434 38.65 -6.08 -11.48
C VAL A 434 39.39 -4.75 -11.30
N VAL A 435 38.71 -3.64 -11.61
CA VAL A 435 39.21 -2.28 -11.39
C VAL A 435 38.49 -1.68 -10.19
N SER A 436 39.27 -1.30 -9.17
CA SER A 436 38.75 -0.58 -8.01
C SER A 436 38.67 0.92 -8.29
N ILE A 437 37.53 1.53 -7.98
CA ILE A 437 37.30 2.97 -8.08
C ILE A 437 37.25 3.55 -6.67
N GLU A 438 37.97 4.66 -6.48
CA GLU A 438 37.95 5.45 -5.26
C GLU A 438 37.94 6.94 -5.64
N SER A 439 36.79 7.59 -5.50
CA SER A 439 36.59 8.97 -5.97
C SER A 439 37.52 9.96 -5.27
N ALA A 440 37.90 9.69 -4.01
CA ALA A 440 38.79 10.52 -3.22
C ALA A 440 40.23 10.59 -3.79
N THR A 441 40.69 9.55 -4.51
CA THR A 441 42.06 9.46 -5.04
C THR A 441 42.15 9.78 -6.52
N LEU A 442 41.02 9.78 -7.24
CA LEU A 442 40.97 10.11 -8.66
C LEU A 442 41.20 11.60 -8.93
N ALA A 443 41.90 11.88 -10.04
CA ALA A 443 42.20 13.24 -10.45
C ALA A 443 40.91 14.02 -10.76
N LYS A 444 40.80 15.22 -10.18
CA LYS A 444 39.68 16.15 -10.38
C LYS A 444 39.82 17.04 -11.61
N HIS A 445 40.98 17.01 -12.26
CA HIS A 445 41.29 17.87 -13.42
C HIS A 445 41.04 17.12 -14.74
N ALA A 446 40.45 17.83 -15.70
CA ALA A 446 40.07 17.26 -16.98
C ALA A 446 41.29 16.91 -17.85
N HIS A 447 41.43 15.63 -18.16
CA HIS A 447 42.21 15.17 -19.31
C HIS A 447 41.23 14.60 -20.35
N PRO A 448 41.30 15.02 -21.63
CA PRO A 448 40.41 14.51 -22.66
C PRO A 448 40.62 13.00 -22.86
N PHE A 449 39.54 12.29 -23.10
CA PHE A 449 39.54 10.87 -23.43
C PHE A 449 39.02 10.69 -24.85
N THR A 450 39.63 9.78 -25.60
CA THR A 450 39.19 9.41 -26.96
C THR A 450 39.12 7.89 -27.01
N PRO A 451 37.93 7.33 -27.27
CA PRO A 451 37.77 5.87 -27.32
C PRO A 451 38.50 5.27 -28.53
N LEU A 452 38.84 3.99 -28.44
CA LEU A 452 39.38 3.22 -29.57
C LEU A 452 38.39 3.15 -30.74
N GLN A 453 37.10 3.01 -30.42
CA GLN A 453 36.00 2.96 -31.38
C GLN A 453 34.82 3.73 -30.81
N THR A 454 34.16 4.53 -31.65
CA THR A 454 32.96 5.28 -31.26
C THR A 454 31.72 4.41 -31.46
N ALA A 455 30.92 4.25 -30.41
CA ALA A 455 29.62 3.60 -30.51
C ALA A 455 28.62 4.41 -31.36
N THR A 456 27.63 3.73 -31.88
CA THR A 456 26.47 4.28 -32.60
C THR A 456 25.22 4.22 -31.72
N ARG A 457 24.18 4.95 -32.10
CA ARG A 457 22.87 4.89 -31.41
C ARG A 457 22.26 3.48 -31.37
N HIS A 458 22.67 2.58 -32.26
CA HIS A 458 22.12 1.22 -32.35
C HIS A 458 22.88 0.20 -31.51
N ASP A 459 24.03 0.58 -30.94
CA ASP A 459 24.81 -0.25 -30.04
C ASP A 459 24.14 -0.34 -28.66
N GLU A 460 24.50 -1.42 -27.94
CA GLU A 460 24.03 -1.69 -26.59
C GLU A 460 24.54 -0.60 -25.62
N ALA A 461 23.60 0.05 -24.92
CA ALA A 461 23.94 0.99 -23.86
C ALA A 461 24.17 0.25 -22.55
N TYR A 462 23.20 -0.56 -22.13
CA TYR A 462 23.28 -1.33 -20.89
C TYR A 462 22.54 -2.66 -21.00
N VAL A 463 22.86 -3.56 -20.07
CA VAL A 463 22.15 -4.82 -19.87
C VAL A 463 21.56 -4.80 -18.47
N VAL A 464 20.24 -4.93 -18.38
CA VAL A 464 19.53 -5.15 -17.11
C VAL A 464 18.97 -6.57 -17.12
N TYR A 465 19.07 -7.25 -15.98
CA TYR A 465 18.51 -8.59 -15.81
C TYR A 465 17.10 -8.51 -15.25
N THR A 466 16.16 -9.11 -15.96
CA THR A 466 14.80 -9.32 -15.49
C THR A 466 14.63 -10.74 -14.94
N SER A 467 13.59 -10.95 -14.15
CA SER A 467 13.23 -12.27 -13.66
C SER A 467 12.79 -13.16 -14.84
N GLY A 468 13.20 -14.44 -14.85
CA GLY A 468 13.02 -15.30 -16.02
C GLY A 468 12.12 -16.54 -15.86
N SER A 469 11.18 -16.73 -16.79
CA SER A 469 10.30 -17.90 -16.86
C SER A 469 11.00 -19.24 -17.13
N THR A 470 12.26 -19.21 -17.59
CA THR A 470 13.17 -20.38 -17.65
C THR A 470 13.80 -20.71 -16.29
N GLY A 471 13.48 -19.90 -15.28
CA GLY A 471 13.97 -19.92 -13.91
C GLY A 471 15.42 -19.50 -13.70
N HIS A 472 16.00 -18.83 -14.68
CA HIS A 472 17.22 -18.03 -14.53
C HIS A 472 16.94 -16.58 -14.95
N PRO A 473 17.63 -15.58 -14.38
CA PRO A 473 17.52 -14.19 -14.81
C PRO A 473 17.79 -14.02 -16.31
N LYS A 474 17.06 -13.12 -16.98
CA LYS A 474 17.17 -12.86 -18.42
C LYS A 474 17.85 -11.51 -18.67
N GLY A 475 18.99 -11.52 -19.35
CA GLY A 475 19.67 -10.27 -19.73
C GLY A 475 18.98 -9.58 -20.91
N VAL A 476 18.55 -8.33 -20.72
CA VAL A 476 17.95 -7.49 -21.76
C VAL A 476 18.95 -6.41 -22.20
N PRO A 477 19.54 -6.51 -23.40
CA PRO A 477 20.43 -5.49 -23.95
C PRO A 477 19.61 -4.32 -24.52
N VAL A 478 19.61 -3.21 -23.79
CA VAL A 478 18.93 -1.97 -24.18
C VAL A 478 19.88 -1.10 -25.01
N LYS A 479 19.41 -0.63 -26.17
CA LYS A 479 20.20 0.20 -27.09
C LYS A 479 20.21 1.67 -26.68
N HIS A 480 21.27 2.38 -27.06
CA HIS A 480 21.39 3.84 -26.84
C HIS A 480 20.17 4.60 -27.34
N VAL A 481 19.71 4.33 -28.57
CA VAL A 481 18.56 5.00 -29.20
C VAL A 481 17.28 4.89 -28.37
N GLY A 482 17.02 3.73 -27.78
CA GLY A 482 15.79 3.48 -27.03
C GLY A 482 15.78 4.22 -25.69
N ILE A 483 16.86 4.09 -24.91
CA ILE A 483 16.95 4.77 -23.62
C ILE A 483 17.11 6.29 -23.77
N VAL A 484 17.82 6.80 -24.78
CA VAL A 484 17.90 8.25 -25.00
C VAL A 484 16.52 8.83 -25.28
N ASN A 485 15.69 8.14 -26.07
CA ASN A 485 14.32 8.55 -26.32
C ASN A 485 13.49 8.65 -25.03
N SER A 486 13.53 7.61 -24.18
CA SER A 486 12.72 7.58 -22.95
C SER A 486 13.27 8.52 -21.86
N ALA A 487 14.58 8.65 -21.72
CA ALA A 487 15.21 9.51 -20.71
C ALA A 487 15.05 11.02 -21.01
N THR A 488 14.95 11.39 -22.29
CA THR A 488 14.82 12.80 -22.72
C THR A 488 13.39 13.21 -23.05
N TYR A 489 12.44 12.26 -23.01
CA TYR A 489 11.05 12.54 -23.31
C TYR A 489 10.45 13.55 -22.32
N ARG A 490 10.10 14.73 -22.83
CA ARG A 490 9.41 15.81 -22.10
C ARG A 490 10.02 16.09 -20.71
N SER A 491 11.35 16.04 -20.58
CA SER A 491 12.03 16.27 -19.30
C SER A 491 11.67 17.63 -18.66
N SER A 492 11.38 18.65 -19.48
CA SER A 492 10.85 19.94 -19.02
C SER A 492 9.55 19.82 -18.24
N ASP A 493 8.65 18.96 -18.69
CA ASP A 493 7.30 18.82 -18.14
C ASP A 493 7.31 17.95 -16.89
N LEU A 494 8.31 17.08 -16.77
CA LEU A 494 8.63 16.37 -15.54
C LEU A 494 9.40 17.25 -14.54
N GLY A 495 9.75 18.48 -14.90
CA GLY A 495 10.55 19.37 -14.04
C GLY A 495 12.03 18.97 -13.93
N ILE A 496 12.51 18.08 -14.80
CA ILE A 496 13.91 17.66 -14.89
C ILE A 496 14.64 18.65 -15.80
N VAL A 497 15.07 19.75 -15.18
CA VAL A 497 15.73 20.88 -15.85
C VAL A 497 16.97 21.29 -15.07
N ARG A 498 17.82 22.14 -15.67
CA ARG A 498 19.01 22.69 -14.99
C ARG A 498 18.63 23.30 -13.63
N GLY A 499 19.35 22.93 -12.59
CA GLY A 499 19.10 23.37 -11.21
C GLY A 499 18.04 22.57 -10.45
N ALA A 500 17.31 21.67 -11.12
CA ALA A 500 16.46 20.70 -10.44
C ALA A 500 17.33 19.63 -9.74
N ARG A 501 16.80 19.10 -8.64
CA ARG A 501 17.38 17.99 -7.88
C ARG A 501 16.49 16.76 -8.09
N VAL A 502 17.06 15.68 -8.60
CA VAL A 502 16.32 14.45 -8.91
C VAL A 502 16.88 13.32 -8.05
N MET A 503 16.00 12.58 -7.38
CA MET A 503 16.43 11.46 -6.54
C MET A 503 16.73 10.23 -7.39
N GLN A 504 17.87 9.59 -7.14
CA GLN A 504 18.11 8.21 -7.52
C GLN A 504 17.54 7.33 -6.40
N PHE A 505 16.33 6.81 -6.59
CA PHE A 505 15.61 6.03 -5.58
C PHE A 505 15.62 4.53 -5.90
N MET A 506 15.41 4.18 -7.17
CA MET A 506 15.23 2.79 -7.59
C MET A 506 16.45 1.91 -7.34
N ALA A 507 16.22 0.59 -7.28
CA ALA A 507 17.31 -0.36 -7.09
C ALA A 507 18.25 -0.38 -8.31
N ILE A 508 19.56 -0.54 -8.06
CA ILE A 508 20.63 -0.41 -9.06
C ILE A 508 20.44 -1.34 -10.26
N GLY A 509 19.97 -2.56 -10.00
CA GLY A 509 19.74 -3.58 -11.03
C GLY A 509 18.48 -3.38 -11.88
N PHE A 510 17.73 -2.28 -11.72
CA PHE A 510 16.53 -2.00 -12.51
C PHE A 510 16.77 -0.86 -13.51
N ASP A 511 16.07 -0.92 -14.64
CA ASP A 511 16.16 0.06 -15.73
C ASP A 511 15.66 1.47 -15.36
N VAL A 512 14.77 1.60 -14.38
CA VAL A 512 14.37 2.91 -13.85
C VAL A 512 15.54 3.62 -13.17
N CYS A 513 16.50 2.91 -12.58
CA CYS A 513 17.74 3.53 -12.08
C CYS A 513 18.53 4.20 -13.23
N GLN A 514 18.56 3.56 -14.41
CA GLN A 514 19.17 4.16 -15.60
C GLN A 514 18.39 5.41 -16.02
N TRP A 515 17.06 5.34 -16.05
CA TRP A 515 16.23 6.50 -16.36
C TRP A 515 16.48 7.67 -15.38
N GLU A 516 16.51 7.43 -14.07
CA GLU A 516 16.80 8.45 -13.04
C GLU A 516 18.15 9.15 -13.30
N ILE A 517 19.20 8.38 -13.57
CA ILE A 517 20.55 8.91 -13.81
C ILE A 517 20.59 9.73 -15.09
N TRP A 518 20.13 9.14 -16.21
CA TRP A 518 20.35 9.72 -17.53
C TRP A 518 19.37 10.84 -17.88
N SER A 519 18.13 10.78 -17.39
CA SER A 519 17.19 11.91 -17.50
C SER A 519 17.72 13.14 -16.75
N THR A 520 18.36 12.93 -15.60
CA THR A 520 18.92 13.99 -14.77
C THR A 520 20.18 14.59 -15.39
N LEU A 521 21.18 13.72 -15.65
CA LEU A 521 22.50 14.17 -16.09
C LEU A 521 22.50 14.76 -17.51
N SER A 522 21.55 14.35 -18.36
CA SER A 522 21.43 14.92 -19.71
C SER A 522 20.88 16.35 -19.72
N GLN A 523 20.27 16.80 -18.62
CA GLN A 523 19.58 18.09 -18.53
C GLN A 523 20.34 19.13 -17.70
N GLY A 524 21.53 18.79 -17.18
CA GLY A 524 22.30 19.67 -16.29
C GLY A 524 21.69 19.78 -14.88
N ALA A 525 20.84 18.83 -14.50
CA ALA A 525 20.25 18.72 -13.16
C ALA A 525 21.22 18.01 -12.19
N THR A 526 20.92 18.05 -10.90
CA THR A 526 21.70 17.35 -9.86
C THR A 526 21.05 16.03 -9.49
N LEU A 527 21.77 14.93 -9.66
CA LEU A 527 21.40 13.59 -9.21
C LEU A 527 21.70 13.44 -7.72
N VAL A 528 20.69 13.15 -6.92
CA VAL A 528 20.82 12.94 -5.47
C VAL A 528 20.66 11.46 -5.18
N LEU A 529 21.77 10.79 -4.86
CA LEU A 529 21.78 9.38 -4.52
C LEU A 529 21.24 9.18 -3.10
N ARG A 530 20.32 8.23 -2.91
CA ARG A 530 19.76 7.98 -1.57
C ARG A 530 20.76 7.26 -0.64
N GLY A 531 21.01 7.84 0.53
CA GLY A 531 21.68 7.25 1.69
C GLY A 531 20.72 6.58 2.68
N GLY A 532 21.14 6.44 3.95
CA GLY A 532 20.42 5.67 4.99
C GLY A 532 19.09 6.26 5.49
N ASP A 533 18.85 7.57 5.29
CA ASP A 533 17.62 8.26 5.70
C ASP A 533 16.85 8.80 4.48
N GLU A 534 16.20 7.89 3.76
CA GLU A 534 15.60 8.16 2.44
C GLU A 534 14.40 9.12 2.50
N ILE A 535 13.66 9.18 3.62
CA ILE A 535 12.46 10.03 3.76
C ILE A 535 12.85 11.50 3.90
N ASP A 536 13.95 11.78 4.59
CA ASP A 536 14.43 13.14 4.85
C ASP A 536 14.96 13.78 3.57
N MET A 537 15.63 12.99 2.74
CA MET A 537 16.14 13.42 1.43
C MET A 537 15.03 13.81 0.45
N LEU A 538 13.83 13.23 0.55
CA LEU A 538 12.68 13.60 -0.29
C LEU A 538 12.34 15.09 -0.18
N SER A 539 12.62 15.70 0.97
CA SER A 539 12.40 17.12 1.19
C SER A 539 13.42 18.02 0.48
N THR A 540 14.50 17.45 -0.07
CA THR A 540 15.57 18.19 -0.74
C THR A 540 15.53 18.06 -2.25
N VAL A 541 14.69 17.18 -2.78
CA VAL A 541 14.58 16.89 -4.22
C VAL A 541 13.31 17.48 -4.80
N ASN A 542 13.31 17.69 -6.11
CA ASN A 542 12.18 18.20 -6.88
C ASN A 542 11.41 17.10 -7.59
N VAL A 543 12.11 16.03 -7.98
CA VAL A 543 11.57 14.94 -8.79
C VAL A 543 12.00 13.61 -8.19
N ILE A 544 11.08 12.65 -8.15
CA ILE A 544 11.34 11.25 -7.79
C ILE A 544 10.60 10.30 -8.72
N ALA A 545 11.23 9.18 -9.06
CA ALA A 545 10.55 7.98 -9.55
C ALA A 545 10.33 7.01 -8.39
N ILE A 546 9.09 6.54 -8.18
CA ILE A 546 8.73 5.63 -7.08
C ILE A 546 7.66 4.62 -7.52
N THR A 547 7.57 3.45 -6.92
CA THR A 547 6.42 2.56 -7.18
C THR A 547 5.16 3.08 -6.48
N PRO A 548 3.93 2.76 -6.94
CA PRO A 548 2.71 3.07 -6.21
C PRO A 548 2.69 2.55 -4.75
N THR A 549 3.22 1.35 -4.51
CA THR A 549 3.42 0.82 -3.16
C THR A 549 4.34 1.72 -2.33
N GLY A 550 5.48 2.15 -2.89
CA GLY A 550 6.39 3.07 -2.21
C GLY A 550 5.72 4.43 -1.92
N LEU A 551 5.01 5.00 -2.90
CA LEU A 551 4.30 6.26 -2.75
C LEU A 551 3.25 6.22 -1.63
N SER A 552 2.52 5.10 -1.51
CA SER A 552 1.51 4.89 -0.47
C SER A 552 2.12 4.94 0.94
N LYS A 553 3.36 4.47 1.10
CA LYS A 553 4.08 4.47 2.38
C LYS A 553 4.60 5.85 2.78
N LEU A 554 4.76 6.78 1.84
CA LEU A 554 5.18 8.15 2.12
C LEU A 554 4.07 8.98 2.81
N GLY A 555 2.84 8.48 2.84
CA GLY A 555 1.73 9.12 3.53
C GLY A 555 1.30 10.43 2.86
N CYS A 556 1.23 11.52 3.63
CA CYS A 556 0.66 12.79 3.17
C CYS A 556 1.65 13.57 2.27
N PRO A 557 1.26 14.01 1.06
CA PRO A 557 2.16 14.72 0.13
C PRO A 557 2.69 16.06 0.65
N THR A 558 1.92 16.76 1.50
CA THR A 558 2.30 18.06 2.09
C THR A 558 3.58 18.01 2.94
N LYS A 559 4.01 16.81 3.31
CA LYS A 559 5.28 16.51 3.97
C LYS A 559 6.51 16.86 3.13
N TYR A 560 6.36 16.89 1.82
CA TYR A 560 7.47 17.03 0.85
C TYR A 560 7.30 18.30 -0.01
N PRO A 561 7.40 19.50 0.57
CA PRO A 561 7.02 20.76 -0.12
C PRO A 561 7.91 21.12 -1.32
N ASN A 562 9.14 20.59 -1.38
CA ASN A 562 10.04 20.81 -2.50
C ASN A 562 9.82 19.82 -3.65
N LEU A 563 9.11 18.72 -3.38
CA LEU A 563 8.77 17.69 -4.35
C LEU A 563 7.66 18.24 -5.24
N LYS A 564 7.98 18.44 -6.51
CA LYS A 564 7.07 19.03 -7.51
C LYS A 564 6.50 17.97 -8.43
N THR A 565 7.29 16.93 -8.70
CA THR A 565 6.94 15.88 -9.65
C THR A 565 7.18 14.51 -9.02
N VAL A 566 6.20 13.62 -9.18
CA VAL A 566 6.31 12.21 -8.80
C VAL A 566 5.98 11.37 -10.02
N CYS A 567 6.94 10.57 -10.47
CA CYS A 567 6.74 9.57 -11.50
C CYS A 567 6.47 8.22 -10.83
N VAL A 568 5.28 7.67 -11.01
CA VAL A 568 4.94 6.32 -10.56
C VAL A 568 4.96 5.34 -11.72
N GLY A 569 5.46 4.14 -11.48
CA GLY A 569 5.48 3.10 -12.51
C GLY A 569 5.71 1.72 -11.92
N GLY A 570 5.60 0.71 -12.76
CA GLY A 570 5.84 -0.68 -12.36
C GLY A 570 4.66 -1.36 -11.66
N GLU A 571 3.61 -0.66 -11.19
CA GLU A 571 2.38 -1.26 -10.63
C GLU A 571 1.14 -0.44 -11.00
N ALA A 572 -0.05 -1.01 -10.84
CA ALA A 572 -1.28 -0.24 -10.93
C ALA A 572 -1.42 0.67 -9.69
N ILE A 573 -1.69 1.95 -9.90
CA ILE A 573 -1.87 2.91 -8.80
C ILE A 573 -3.32 2.88 -8.28
N PRO A 574 -3.56 2.72 -6.97
CA PRO A 574 -4.89 2.86 -6.38
C PRO A 574 -5.44 4.28 -6.56
N THR A 575 -6.74 4.40 -6.85
CA THR A 575 -7.38 5.71 -7.05
C THR A 575 -7.25 6.63 -5.84
N SER A 576 -7.33 6.09 -4.63
CA SER A 576 -7.14 6.84 -3.38
C SER A 576 -5.75 7.50 -3.29
N VAL A 577 -4.70 6.77 -3.67
CA VAL A 577 -3.31 7.27 -3.68
C VAL A 577 -3.12 8.30 -4.78
N LYS A 578 -3.67 8.04 -5.98
CA LYS A 578 -3.67 9.02 -7.07
C LYS A 578 -4.32 10.33 -6.65
N ASP A 579 -5.55 10.28 -6.14
CA ASP A 579 -6.32 11.48 -5.82
C ASP A 579 -5.66 12.29 -4.69
N LEU A 580 -5.05 11.61 -3.70
CA LEU A 580 -4.27 12.26 -2.65
C LEU A 580 -3.06 13.03 -3.21
N TRP A 581 -2.25 12.37 -4.04
CA TRP A 581 -0.97 12.93 -4.49
C TRP A 581 -1.10 13.91 -5.65
N SER A 582 -1.98 13.63 -6.63
CA SER A 582 -2.17 14.49 -7.81
C SER A 582 -2.73 15.89 -7.51
N GLN A 583 -3.24 16.13 -6.29
CA GLN A 583 -3.62 17.45 -5.81
C GLN A 583 -2.43 18.32 -5.40
N HIS A 584 -1.29 17.71 -5.07
CA HIS A 584 -0.15 18.37 -4.44
C HIS A 584 1.09 18.41 -5.34
N VAL A 585 1.26 17.39 -6.18
CA VAL A 585 2.39 17.27 -7.11
C VAL A 585 1.90 16.99 -8.52
N GLN A 586 2.75 17.25 -9.51
CA GLN A 586 2.56 16.69 -10.84
C GLN A 586 2.83 15.19 -10.78
N LEU A 587 1.74 14.43 -10.62
CA LEU A 587 1.80 12.96 -10.55
C LEU A 587 1.73 12.39 -11.96
N PHE A 588 2.76 11.67 -12.38
CA PHE A 588 2.81 11.00 -13.68
C PHE A 588 2.78 9.49 -13.53
N ASN A 589 1.88 8.83 -14.25
CA ASN A 589 1.88 7.39 -14.44
C ASN A 589 2.79 7.04 -15.62
N CYS A 590 3.78 6.19 -15.38
CA CYS A 590 4.78 5.75 -16.33
C CYS A 590 4.63 4.24 -16.54
N TYR A 591 4.59 3.83 -17.80
CA TYR A 591 4.55 2.42 -18.17
C TYR A 591 5.60 2.10 -19.22
N GLY A 592 6.26 0.96 -19.05
CA GLY A 592 7.13 0.34 -20.03
C GLY A 592 7.78 -0.90 -19.43
N PRO A 593 7.91 -1.99 -20.20
CA PRO A 593 8.76 -3.11 -19.83
C PRO A 593 10.22 -2.81 -20.19
N THR A 594 11.16 -3.56 -19.61
CA THR A 594 12.61 -3.42 -19.88
C THR A 594 12.94 -3.66 -21.36
N GLU A 595 12.26 -4.61 -22.00
CA GLU A 595 12.40 -4.89 -23.44
C GLU A 595 11.92 -3.74 -24.34
N GLY A 596 11.14 -2.81 -23.78
CA GLY A 596 10.69 -1.55 -24.37
C GLY A 596 11.51 -0.33 -23.91
N SER A 597 12.77 -0.51 -23.50
CA SER A 597 13.68 0.58 -23.11
C SER A 597 13.16 1.47 -21.97
N CYS A 598 12.75 0.82 -20.87
CA CYS A 598 12.28 1.40 -19.61
C CYS A 598 10.88 2.04 -19.65
N THR A 599 10.69 3.12 -20.43
CA THR A 599 9.42 3.86 -20.44
C THR A 599 8.92 4.06 -21.86
N THR A 600 7.67 3.68 -22.11
CA THR A 600 6.97 3.78 -23.41
C THR A 600 5.74 4.67 -23.37
N HIS A 601 5.20 4.93 -22.17
CA HIS A 601 4.04 5.77 -21.94
C HIS A 601 4.27 6.63 -20.69
N VAL A 602 3.84 7.90 -20.76
CA VAL A 602 3.89 8.84 -19.64
C VAL A 602 2.61 9.67 -19.65
N HIS A 603 1.85 9.60 -18.56
CA HIS A 603 0.58 10.30 -18.44
C HIS A 603 0.45 11.04 -17.12
N GLN A 604 0.12 12.33 -17.16
CA GLN A 604 -0.18 13.08 -15.94
C GLN A 604 -1.54 12.64 -15.39
N LEU A 605 -1.55 12.16 -14.16
CA LEU A 605 -2.75 11.82 -13.42
C LEU A 605 -3.35 13.06 -12.78
N LEU A 606 -4.68 13.17 -12.83
CA LEU A 606 -5.43 14.28 -12.27
C LEU A 606 -6.48 13.79 -11.27
N PRO A 607 -6.85 14.61 -10.26
CA PRO A 607 -7.91 14.27 -9.30
C PRO A 607 -9.24 14.00 -10.01
N GLY A 608 -9.95 12.95 -9.59
CA GLY A 608 -11.28 12.60 -10.12
C GLY A 608 -11.31 12.10 -11.58
N LYS A 609 -10.15 11.98 -12.25
CA LYS A 609 -10.03 11.34 -13.58
C LYS A 609 -9.67 9.85 -13.45
N PRO A 610 -10.09 8.99 -14.39
CA PRO A 610 -9.70 7.58 -14.38
C PRO A 610 -8.18 7.40 -14.50
N VAL A 611 -7.65 6.30 -13.97
CA VAL A 611 -6.23 5.93 -14.12
C VAL A 611 -6.03 5.35 -15.51
N THR A 612 -5.16 5.95 -16.31
CA THR A 612 -4.71 5.42 -17.61
C THR A 612 -3.19 5.51 -17.69
N ILE A 613 -2.58 4.83 -18.66
CA ILE A 613 -1.16 5.02 -18.99
C ILE A 613 -0.97 6.11 -20.07
N GLY A 614 -2.06 6.68 -20.59
CA GLY A 614 -2.04 7.74 -21.60
C GLY A 614 -1.69 7.23 -22.99
N THR A 615 -0.95 8.02 -23.75
CA THR A 615 -0.54 7.71 -25.13
C THR A 615 0.93 7.27 -25.19
N PRO A 616 1.35 6.55 -26.24
CA PRO A 616 2.76 6.26 -26.47
C PRO A 616 3.59 7.53 -26.50
N ILE A 617 4.82 7.47 -25.97
CA ILE A 617 5.81 8.54 -26.11
C ILE A 617 6.28 8.65 -27.56
N SER A 618 6.97 9.74 -27.89
CA SER A 618 7.51 9.96 -29.23
C SER A 618 8.33 8.77 -29.73
N ASN A 619 8.26 8.47 -31.03
CA ASN A 619 8.96 7.36 -31.70
C ASN A 619 8.60 5.94 -31.21
N VAL A 620 7.57 5.79 -30.37
CA VAL A 620 7.09 4.50 -29.87
C VAL A 620 5.71 4.21 -30.46
N HIS A 621 5.52 2.95 -30.85
CA HIS A 621 4.23 2.43 -31.29
C HIS A 621 3.65 1.50 -30.23
N CYS A 622 2.32 1.48 -30.10
CA CYS A 622 1.60 0.61 -29.18
C CYS A 622 0.34 0.10 -29.85
N TYR A 623 0.17 -1.22 -29.87
CA TYR A 623 -0.99 -1.89 -30.48
C TYR A 623 -1.72 -2.73 -29.45
N ILE A 624 -3.04 -2.79 -29.56
CA ILE A 624 -3.87 -3.78 -28.85
C ILE A 624 -4.36 -4.78 -29.90
N LEU A 625 -3.84 -6.00 -29.81
CA LEU A 625 -4.06 -7.03 -30.82
C LEU A 625 -4.78 -8.26 -30.25
N ASP A 626 -5.40 -9.02 -31.15
CA ASP A 626 -5.91 -10.35 -30.88
C ASP A 626 -4.85 -11.46 -31.11
N ASP A 627 -5.25 -12.72 -30.92
CA ASP A 627 -4.38 -13.89 -31.10
C ASP A 627 -3.91 -14.11 -32.54
N ASN A 628 -4.53 -13.42 -33.51
CA ASN A 628 -4.16 -13.42 -34.93
C ASN A 628 -3.36 -12.15 -35.32
N HIS A 629 -2.90 -11.38 -34.34
CA HIS A 629 -2.20 -10.11 -34.49
C HIS A 629 -3.00 -9.05 -35.31
N GLN A 630 -4.32 -9.07 -35.22
CA GLN A 630 -5.20 -8.06 -35.82
C GLN A 630 -5.65 -7.03 -34.78
N ASN A 631 -5.94 -5.80 -35.22
CA ASN A 631 -6.47 -4.75 -34.36
C ASN A 631 -7.86 -5.10 -33.82
N VAL A 632 -8.06 -4.89 -32.51
CA VAL A 632 -9.37 -5.05 -31.87
C VAL A 632 -10.17 -3.74 -31.87
N PRO A 633 -11.52 -3.79 -31.73
CA PRO A 633 -12.32 -2.57 -31.59
C PRO A 633 -11.93 -1.75 -30.37
N ILE A 634 -12.12 -0.43 -30.45
CA ILE A 634 -11.84 0.51 -29.34
C ILE A 634 -12.67 0.15 -28.10
N GLY A 635 -12.01 0.07 -26.94
CA GLY A 635 -12.59 -0.33 -25.66
C GLY A 635 -12.55 -1.84 -25.39
N THR A 636 -12.19 -2.64 -26.38
CA THR A 636 -12.03 -4.10 -26.26
C THR A 636 -10.67 -4.43 -25.65
N LEU A 637 -10.64 -5.41 -24.74
CA LEU A 637 -9.38 -5.94 -24.23
C LEU A 637 -8.63 -6.67 -25.35
N GLY A 638 -7.32 -6.58 -25.35
CA GLY A 638 -6.42 -7.37 -26.19
C GLY A 638 -5.04 -7.41 -25.56
N GLU A 639 -4.13 -8.11 -26.20
CA GLU A 639 -2.75 -8.14 -25.74
C GLU A 639 -2.00 -6.91 -26.30
N MET A 640 -1.16 -6.31 -25.45
CA MET A 640 -0.43 -5.09 -25.76
C MET A 640 0.92 -5.42 -26.42
N TYR A 641 1.21 -4.77 -27.54
CA TYR A 641 2.45 -4.90 -28.31
C TYR A 641 3.13 -3.54 -28.44
N LEU A 642 4.46 -3.52 -28.33
CA LEU A 642 5.26 -2.28 -28.40
C LEU A 642 6.16 -2.30 -29.63
N GLY A 643 6.11 -1.26 -30.44
CA GLY A 643 6.94 -1.10 -31.64
C GLY A 643 7.79 0.17 -31.61
N GLY A 644 8.57 0.37 -32.67
CA GLY A 644 9.38 1.57 -32.85
C GLY A 644 10.74 1.49 -32.15
N ILE A 645 11.32 2.64 -31.83
CA ILE A 645 12.74 2.70 -31.42
C ILE A 645 13.02 2.16 -30.01
N CYS A 646 11.96 1.88 -29.24
CA CYS A 646 12.06 1.36 -27.88
C CYS A 646 12.40 -0.14 -27.80
N VAL A 647 12.22 -0.89 -28.90
CA VAL A 647 12.32 -2.35 -28.90
C VAL A 647 13.78 -2.80 -28.80
N ALA A 648 14.09 -3.56 -27.74
CA ALA A 648 15.41 -4.16 -27.52
C ALA A 648 15.79 -5.20 -28.59
N SER A 649 17.07 -5.60 -28.63
CA SER A 649 17.53 -6.61 -29.60
C SER A 649 16.91 -7.99 -29.37
N GLY A 650 16.66 -8.36 -28.11
CA GLY A 650 16.21 -9.68 -27.73
C GLY A 650 16.61 -9.99 -26.29
N TYR A 651 16.77 -11.26 -25.97
CA TYR A 651 17.35 -11.73 -24.72
C TYR A 651 18.75 -12.31 -24.97
N ILE A 652 19.69 -12.05 -24.06
CA ILE A 652 21.03 -12.65 -24.11
C ILE A 652 20.91 -14.17 -23.97
N ASN A 653 21.60 -14.91 -24.84
CA ASN A 653 21.67 -16.37 -24.87
C ASN A 653 20.33 -17.12 -24.90
N LEU A 654 19.23 -16.46 -25.31
CA LEU A 654 17.87 -17.02 -25.34
C LEU A 654 17.18 -16.75 -26.70
N PRO A 655 17.65 -17.39 -27.80
CA PRO A 655 17.15 -17.12 -29.16
C PRO A 655 15.70 -17.52 -29.35
N GLU A 656 15.26 -18.69 -28.86
CA GLU A 656 13.87 -19.16 -29.02
C GLU A 656 12.87 -18.20 -28.38
N MET A 657 13.16 -17.75 -27.16
CA MET A 657 12.31 -16.77 -26.46
C MET A 657 12.38 -15.38 -27.13
N THR A 658 13.51 -15.04 -27.73
CA THR A 658 13.63 -13.81 -28.52
C THR A 658 12.71 -13.87 -29.74
N GLU A 659 12.66 -14.99 -30.46
CA GLU A 659 11.77 -15.18 -31.61
C GLU A 659 10.29 -15.19 -31.20
N GLU A 660 9.96 -15.79 -30.06
CA GLU A 660 8.58 -15.82 -29.54
C GLU A 660 8.07 -14.42 -29.15
N ARG A 661 8.93 -13.58 -28.56
CA ARG A 661 8.50 -12.31 -27.96
C ARG A 661 8.80 -11.09 -28.81
N PHE A 662 9.78 -11.14 -29.70
CA PHE A 662 10.18 -9.99 -30.52
C PHE A 662 9.90 -10.26 -32.00
N LEU A 663 8.64 -10.03 -32.36
CA LEU A 663 8.04 -10.37 -33.63
C LEU A 663 8.35 -9.32 -34.70
N VAL A 664 8.13 -9.70 -35.96
CA VAL A 664 8.05 -8.74 -37.06
C VAL A 664 6.73 -7.98 -36.92
N ASP A 665 6.80 -6.66 -37.01
CA ASP A 665 5.62 -5.80 -36.94
C ASP A 665 4.76 -5.97 -38.22
N PRO A 666 3.51 -6.47 -38.12
CA PRO A 666 2.65 -6.69 -39.28
C PRO A 666 2.19 -5.39 -39.94
N PHE A 667 2.36 -4.24 -39.29
CA PHE A 667 2.01 -2.91 -39.80
C PHE A 667 3.20 -2.21 -40.48
N GLY A 668 4.38 -2.82 -40.50
CA GLY A 668 5.52 -2.37 -41.29
C GLY A 668 6.53 -1.47 -40.56
N HIS A 669 6.47 -1.36 -39.23
CA HIS A 669 7.39 -0.52 -38.44
C HIS A 669 8.63 -1.27 -37.89
N GLY A 670 8.99 -2.39 -38.53
CA GLY A 670 10.18 -3.18 -38.17
C GLY A 670 9.87 -4.31 -37.21
N ARG A 671 10.26 -4.18 -35.93
CA ARG A 671 10.01 -5.19 -34.89
C ARG A 671 9.03 -4.66 -33.86
N MET A 672 8.24 -5.58 -33.32
CA MET A 672 7.38 -5.33 -32.16
C MET A 672 7.68 -6.33 -31.05
N TYR A 673 7.49 -5.90 -29.81
CA TYR A 673 7.64 -6.70 -28.60
C TYR A 673 6.28 -7.07 -28.02
N LYS A 674 6.07 -8.36 -27.78
CA LYS A 674 4.90 -8.97 -27.14
C LYS A 674 5.03 -8.89 -25.62
N THR A 675 4.27 -7.98 -25.00
CA THR A 675 4.46 -7.62 -23.59
C THR A 675 3.91 -8.64 -22.58
N GLY A 676 2.91 -9.44 -22.99
CA GLY A 676 2.09 -10.27 -22.10
C GLY A 676 1.13 -9.48 -21.20
N ASP A 677 1.03 -8.15 -21.36
CA ASP A 677 0.04 -7.33 -20.67
C ASP A 677 -1.26 -7.29 -21.48
N LEU A 678 -2.39 -7.46 -20.78
CA LEU A 678 -3.72 -7.23 -21.33
C LEU A 678 -4.12 -5.78 -21.11
N GLY A 679 -4.56 -5.12 -22.17
CA GLY A 679 -4.96 -3.72 -22.14
C GLY A 679 -5.99 -3.38 -23.21
N ARG A 680 -6.35 -2.11 -23.30
CA ARG A 680 -7.28 -1.60 -24.32
C ARG A 680 -7.00 -0.15 -24.67
N LEU A 681 -7.35 0.21 -25.91
CA LEU A 681 -7.40 1.59 -26.38
C LEU A 681 -8.77 2.19 -26.06
N LEU A 682 -8.81 3.31 -25.37
CA LEU A 682 -10.04 3.99 -24.99
C LEU A 682 -10.51 4.97 -26.09
N PRO A 683 -11.81 5.34 -26.11
CA PRO A 683 -12.34 6.29 -27.10
C PRO A 683 -11.70 7.67 -27.11
N ASN A 684 -11.01 8.05 -26.03
CA ASN A 684 -10.27 9.31 -25.93
C ASN A 684 -8.82 9.20 -26.48
N GLY A 685 -8.45 8.05 -27.06
CA GLY A 685 -7.12 7.78 -27.60
C GLY A 685 -6.07 7.35 -26.56
N GLN A 686 -6.46 7.15 -25.30
CA GLN A 686 -5.55 6.71 -24.23
C GLN A 686 -5.58 5.20 -24.05
N PHE A 687 -4.49 4.63 -23.54
CA PHE A 687 -4.35 3.22 -23.23
C PHE A 687 -4.60 2.94 -21.74
N GLU A 688 -5.23 1.81 -21.46
CA GLU A 688 -5.48 1.27 -20.13
C GLU A 688 -4.93 -0.17 -20.03
N ILE A 689 -4.41 -0.53 -18.86
CA ILE A 689 -3.94 -1.90 -18.56
C ILE A 689 -4.96 -2.56 -17.63
N ALA A 690 -5.40 -3.77 -18.01
CA ALA A 690 -6.34 -4.58 -17.24
C ALA A 690 -5.66 -5.67 -16.42
N GLY A 691 -4.46 -6.11 -16.80
CA GLY A 691 -3.71 -7.15 -16.08
C GLY A 691 -2.67 -7.83 -16.95
N ARG A 692 -2.22 -9.02 -16.53
CA ARG A 692 -1.32 -9.87 -17.31
C ARG A 692 -2.03 -11.12 -17.80
N GLN A 693 -1.58 -11.63 -18.95
CA GLN A 693 -2.01 -12.92 -19.49
C GLN A 693 -1.19 -14.09 -18.92
N ASP A 694 0.06 -13.85 -18.51
CA ASP A 694 0.99 -14.88 -18.01
C ASP A 694 1.06 -14.96 -16.47
N SER A 695 1.88 -15.87 -15.95
CA SER A 695 2.03 -16.14 -14.51
C SER A 695 2.96 -15.16 -13.77
N GLN A 696 3.39 -14.07 -14.41
CA GLN A 696 4.23 -13.08 -13.75
C GLN A 696 3.42 -12.26 -12.76
N VAL A 697 3.97 -12.05 -11.57
CA VAL A 697 3.27 -11.36 -10.48
C VAL A 697 4.09 -10.18 -9.99
N LYS A 698 3.38 -9.13 -9.57
CA LYS A 698 3.97 -7.98 -8.90
C LYS A 698 3.67 -8.10 -7.41
N LEU A 699 4.70 -8.24 -6.60
CA LEU A 699 4.59 -8.40 -5.15
C LEU A 699 5.48 -7.36 -4.45
N LYS A 700 4.86 -6.49 -3.64
CA LYS A 700 5.54 -5.47 -2.82
C LYS A 700 6.53 -4.58 -3.60
N GLY A 701 6.21 -4.18 -4.83
CA GLY A 701 7.10 -3.38 -5.68
C GLY A 701 8.00 -4.18 -6.62
N TYR A 702 8.05 -5.51 -6.50
CA TYR A 702 8.94 -6.37 -7.27
C TYR A 702 8.19 -7.21 -8.29
N ARG A 703 8.70 -7.28 -9.53
CA ARG A 703 8.27 -8.25 -10.52
C ARG A 703 8.95 -9.59 -10.23
N ILE A 704 8.15 -10.63 -10.02
CA ILE A 704 8.63 -11.96 -9.65
C ILE A 704 8.12 -12.98 -10.68
N GLU A 705 9.04 -13.77 -11.24
CA GLU A 705 8.67 -15.00 -11.95
C GLU A 705 8.54 -16.13 -10.94
N LEU A 706 7.32 -16.66 -10.82
CA LEU A 706 7.06 -17.79 -9.95
C LEU A 706 7.87 -19.04 -10.32
N ASP A 707 8.23 -19.19 -11.60
CA ASP A 707 9.03 -20.32 -12.08
C ASP A 707 10.54 -20.17 -11.74
N GLU A 708 11.05 -18.95 -11.54
CA GLU A 708 12.40 -18.71 -11.00
C GLU A 708 12.50 -19.14 -9.54
N VAL A 709 11.43 -18.89 -8.78
CA VAL A 709 11.29 -19.39 -7.41
C VAL A 709 11.26 -20.91 -7.39
N ALA A 710 10.42 -21.52 -8.22
CA ALA A 710 10.33 -22.97 -8.33
C ALA A 710 11.67 -23.62 -8.73
N ASN A 711 12.40 -23.04 -9.68
CA ASN A 711 13.69 -23.57 -10.12
C ASN A 711 14.80 -23.42 -9.06
N ALA A 712 14.79 -22.36 -8.27
CA ALA A 712 15.69 -22.25 -7.12
C ALA A 712 15.41 -23.33 -6.07
N MET A 713 14.13 -23.66 -5.84
CA MET A 713 13.73 -24.76 -4.96
C MET A 713 14.21 -26.12 -5.48
N MET A 714 14.14 -26.32 -6.81
CA MET A 714 14.63 -27.52 -7.49
C MET A 714 16.15 -27.71 -7.39
N GLN A 715 16.93 -26.69 -7.00
CA GLN A 715 18.37 -26.86 -6.76
C GLN A 715 18.68 -27.66 -5.49
N HIS A 716 17.71 -27.81 -4.58
CA HIS A 716 17.89 -28.60 -3.38
C HIS A 716 17.89 -30.12 -3.72
N PRO A 717 18.91 -30.92 -3.33
CA PRO A 717 19.08 -32.30 -3.80
C PRO A 717 17.91 -33.25 -3.54
N SER A 718 17.09 -32.95 -2.52
CA SER A 718 15.95 -33.78 -2.14
C SER A 718 14.63 -33.39 -2.84
N VAL A 719 14.56 -32.22 -3.51
CA VAL A 719 13.35 -31.77 -4.19
C VAL A 719 13.25 -32.40 -5.58
N LYS A 720 12.13 -33.07 -5.86
CA LYS A 720 11.81 -33.71 -7.15
C LYS A 720 10.91 -32.88 -8.05
N SER A 721 10.06 -32.03 -7.46
CA SER A 721 9.17 -31.12 -8.18
C SER A 721 8.88 -29.91 -7.30
N ALA A 722 8.74 -28.73 -7.89
CA ALA A 722 8.39 -27.50 -7.18
C ALA A 722 7.52 -26.57 -8.03
N ALA A 723 6.73 -25.73 -7.36
CA ALA A 723 5.94 -24.66 -7.98
C ALA A 723 5.77 -23.50 -6.99
N ALA A 724 5.75 -22.25 -7.47
CA ALA A 724 5.40 -21.11 -6.63
C ALA A 724 4.10 -20.44 -7.09
N ILE A 725 3.36 -19.84 -6.17
CA ILE A 725 2.17 -19.00 -6.42
C ILE A 725 2.18 -17.76 -5.53
N VAL A 726 1.45 -16.71 -5.93
CA VAL A 726 1.08 -15.63 -5.00
C VAL A 726 -0.35 -15.86 -4.52
N LYS A 727 -0.53 -15.93 -3.20
CA LYS A 727 -1.83 -16.05 -2.53
C LYS A 727 -2.24 -14.70 -1.94
N ASP A 728 -3.52 -14.36 -2.08
CA ASP A 728 -4.16 -13.13 -1.58
C ASP A 728 -3.43 -11.83 -1.96
N LYS A 729 -2.74 -11.82 -3.12
CA LYS A 729 -1.90 -10.72 -3.64
C LYS A 729 -0.80 -10.24 -2.68
N THR A 730 -0.48 -11.00 -1.64
CA THR A 730 0.35 -10.54 -0.51
C THR A 730 1.41 -11.55 -0.07
N HIS A 731 1.21 -12.85 -0.35
CA HIS A 731 2.11 -13.92 0.11
C HIS A 731 2.64 -14.75 -1.05
N LEU A 732 3.96 -14.92 -1.12
CA LEU A 732 4.61 -15.88 -2.01
C LEU A 732 4.66 -17.26 -1.34
N VAL A 733 4.07 -18.27 -1.98
CA VAL A 733 3.95 -19.65 -1.48
C VAL A 733 4.73 -20.60 -2.39
N GLY A 734 5.61 -21.43 -1.82
CA GLY A 734 6.39 -22.45 -2.52
C GLY A 734 5.92 -23.87 -2.21
N TYR A 735 5.41 -24.58 -3.21
CA TYR A 735 5.06 -26.00 -3.14
C TYR A 735 6.23 -26.88 -3.60
N PHE A 736 6.45 -28.01 -2.94
CA PHE A 736 7.53 -28.95 -3.30
C PHE A 736 7.13 -30.41 -3.05
N THR A 737 7.83 -31.34 -3.71
CA THR A 737 7.69 -32.79 -3.55
C THR A 737 9.08 -33.43 -3.46
N PRO A 738 9.30 -34.48 -2.64
CA PRO A 738 8.36 -35.10 -1.70
C PRO A 738 8.06 -34.20 -0.47
N SER A 739 6.99 -34.52 0.26
CA SER A 739 6.49 -33.71 1.38
C SER A 739 7.42 -33.65 2.59
N ASP A 740 8.38 -34.57 2.67
CA ASP A 740 9.33 -34.76 3.77
C ASP A 740 10.68 -34.05 3.55
N VAL A 741 10.83 -33.22 2.50
CA VAL A 741 12.02 -32.38 2.32
C VAL A 741 12.15 -31.40 3.48
N ASP A 742 13.36 -31.31 4.05
CA ASP A 742 13.68 -30.34 5.10
C ASP A 742 13.55 -28.89 4.58
N VAL A 743 12.51 -28.21 5.04
CA VAL A 743 12.19 -26.82 4.66
C VAL A 743 13.30 -25.86 5.06
N VAL A 744 14.01 -26.09 6.16
CA VAL A 744 15.10 -25.19 6.61
C VAL A 744 16.27 -25.25 5.64
N ALA A 745 16.67 -26.47 5.24
CA ALA A 745 17.71 -26.68 4.24
C ALA A 745 17.28 -26.17 2.85
N LEU A 746 16.01 -26.33 2.50
CA LEU A 746 15.43 -25.82 1.26
C LEU A 746 15.43 -24.28 1.21
N GLU A 747 15.01 -23.61 2.28
CA GLU A 747 15.03 -22.15 2.40
C GLU A 747 16.46 -21.61 2.31
N GLN A 748 17.43 -22.25 2.97
CA GLN A 748 18.85 -21.90 2.85
C GLN A 748 19.36 -22.07 1.42
N CYS A 749 18.98 -23.16 0.75
CA CYS A 749 19.30 -23.38 -0.65
C CYS A 749 18.75 -22.25 -1.52
N VAL A 750 17.47 -21.88 -1.37
CA VAL A 750 16.85 -20.82 -2.17
C VAL A 750 17.49 -19.45 -1.91
N ASN A 751 17.83 -19.11 -0.67
CA ASN A 751 18.54 -17.88 -0.33
C ASN A 751 19.92 -17.76 -1.01
N ASN A 752 20.55 -18.88 -1.37
CA ASN A 752 21.80 -18.87 -2.13
C ASN A 752 21.60 -18.51 -3.60
N TYR A 753 20.40 -18.56 -4.16
CA TYR A 753 20.16 -18.27 -5.59
C TYR A 753 19.31 -17.02 -5.82
N LEU A 754 18.44 -16.67 -4.86
CA LEU A 754 17.45 -15.62 -4.99
C LEU A 754 17.65 -14.49 -3.97
N PRO A 755 17.33 -13.24 -4.33
CA PRO A 755 17.25 -12.16 -3.36
C PRO A 755 16.08 -12.37 -2.38
N THR A 756 16.18 -11.77 -1.19
CA THR A 756 15.26 -11.99 -0.06
C THR A 756 13.77 -11.82 -0.42
N TYR A 757 13.42 -10.88 -1.30
CA TYR A 757 12.02 -10.62 -1.69
C TYR A 757 11.41 -11.70 -2.60
N MET A 758 12.22 -12.59 -3.20
CA MET A 758 11.77 -13.73 -4.02
C MET A 758 11.72 -15.04 -3.24
N VAL A 759 12.10 -15.04 -1.95
CA VAL A 759 12.06 -16.24 -1.12
C VAL A 759 10.62 -16.45 -0.62
N PRO A 760 10.00 -17.64 -0.82
CA PRO A 760 8.66 -17.92 -0.31
C PRO A 760 8.53 -17.67 1.19
N ALA A 761 7.43 -17.03 1.58
CA ALA A 761 7.07 -16.85 2.98
C ALA A 761 6.37 -18.08 3.57
N VAL A 762 5.83 -18.95 2.70
CA VAL A 762 5.10 -20.17 3.06
C VAL A 762 5.59 -21.33 2.20
N TRP A 763 5.86 -22.48 2.82
CA TRP A 763 6.42 -23.68 2.19
C TRP A 763 5.49 -24.87 2.39
N ILE A 764 5.11 -25.57 1.32
CA ILE A 764 4.10 -26.64 1.35
C ILE A 764 4.63 -27.89 0.68
N GLY A 765 4.89 -28.93 1.47
CA GLY A 765 5.27 -30.26 0.98
C GLY A 765 4.06 -31.06 0.49
N LEU A 766 4.16 -31.68 -0.68
CA LEU A 766 3.15 -32.54 -1.29
C LEU A 766 3.76 -33.91 -1.61
N ASP A 767 3.03 -35.00 -1.31
CA ASP A 767 3.43 -36.37 -1.67
C ASP A 767 3.48 -36.55 -3.20
N VAL A 768 2.53 -35.90 -3.89
CA VAL A 768 2.42 -35.89 -5.35
C VAL A 768 2.04 -34.49 -5.82
N MET A 769 2.83 -33.92 -6.73
CA MET A 769 2.52 -32.64 -7.36
C MET A 769 1.29 -32.80 -8.28
N PRO A 770 0.22 -31.99 -8.15
CA PRO A 770 -0.96 -32.10 -9.00
C PRO A 770 -0.59 -31.76 -10.45
N MET A 771 -1.00 -32.62 -11.37
CA MET A 771 -0.75 -32.48 -12.81
C MET A 771 -2.07 -32.35 -13.56
N ASN A 772 -2.11 -31.54 -14.61
CA ASN A 772 -3.23 -31.47 -15.53
C ASN A 772 -3.19 -32.64 -16.54
N SER A 773 -4.22 -32.77 -17.38
CA SER A 773 -4.34 -33.81 -18.41
C SER A 773 -3.19 -33.84 -19.42
N ASN A 774 -2.40 -32.76 -19.52
CA ASN A 774 -1.24 -32.63 -20.40
C ASN A 774 0.09 -32.96 -19.68
N GLY A 775 0.04 -33.44 -18.44
CA GLY A 775 1.24 -33.79 -17.66
C GLY A 775 2.06 -32.58 -17.18
N LYS A 776 1.48 -31.38 -17.11
CA LYS A 776 2.09 -30.18 -16.50
C LYS A 776 1.51 -29.93 -15.12
N ILE A 777 2.25 -29.26 -14.24
CA ILE A 777 1.77 -28.89 -12.90
C ILE A 777 0.49 -28.05 -13.01
N ASP A 778 -0.58 -28.47 -12.34
CA ASP A 778 -1.86 -27.77 -12.35
C ASP A 778 -1.85 -26.63 -11.31
N LYS A 779 -1.37 -25.46 -11.73
CA LYS A 779 -1.33 -24.25 -10.89
C LYS A 779 -2.73 -23.78 -10.45
N LYS A 780 -3.81 -24.10 -11.20
CA LYS A 780 -5.17 -23.72 -10.79
C LYS A 780 -5.61 -24.52 -9.57
N VAL A 781 -5.28 -25.81 -9.54
CA VAL A 781 -5.49 -26.65 -8.35
C VAL A 781 -4.69 -26.10 -7.18
N LEU A 782 -3.41 -25.76 -7.36
CA LEU A 782 -2.57 -25.17 -6.30
C LEU A 782 -3.09 -23.83 -5.77
N VAL A 783 -3.68 -22.98 -6.62
CA VAL A 783 -4.32 -21.71 -6.19
C VAL A 783 -5.60 -21.98 -5.40
N GLY A 784 -6.40 -22.95 -5.83
CA GLY A 784 -7.64 -23.36 -5.16
C GLY A 784 -7.43 -24.20 -3.91
N MET A 785 -6.21 -24.71 -3.66
CA MET A 785 -5.89 -25.41 -2.43
C MET A 785 -6.05 -24.45 -1.25
N GLU A 786 -6.86 -24.87 -0.28
CA GLU A 786 -6.79 -24.32 1.05
C GLU A 786 -5.40 -24.62 1.62
N VAL A 787 -4.49 -23.68 1.38
CA VAL A 787 -3.31 -23.49 2.20
C VAL A 787 -3.85 -23.13 3.58
N GLN A 788 -4.16 -24.15 4.36
CA GLN A 788 -4.03 -24.01 5.79
C GLN A 788 -2.54 -23.81 5.99
N ILE A 789 -2.15 -22.57 6.24
CA ILE A 789 -0.86 -22.31 6.86
C ILE A 789 -0.97 -23.07 8.18
N LYS A 790 -0.53 -24.34 8.18
CA LYS A 790 -0.29 -25.09 9.41
C LYS A 790 0.91 -24.39 10.01
N THR A 791 0.61 -23.30 10.67
CA THR A 791 1.47 -22.66 11.63
C THR A 791 1.97 -23.76 12.54
N GLU A 792 3.28 -23.98 12.47
CA GLU A 792 3.95 -24.86 13.41
C GLU A 792 3.49 -24.48 14.80
N GLY A 793 3.02 -25.49 15.55
CA GLY A 793 2.60 -25.29 16.92
C GLY A 793 3.73 -24.63 17.70
N LEU A 794 3.34 -23.63 18.48
CA LEU A 794 4.25 -22.98 19.41
C LEU A 794 4.64 -24.03 20.45
N GLU A 795 5.93 -24.33 20.57
CA GLU A 795 6.47 -25.44 21.36
C GLU A 795 6.74 -25.02 22.81
N SER A 796 6.85 -23.72 23.08
CA SER A 796 7.06 -23.19 24.43
C SER A 796 6.00 -22.16 24.82
N ASP A 797 5.72 -22.06 26.13
CA ASP A 797 4.83 -21.02 26.68
C ASP A 797 5.30 -19.60 26.30
N THR A 798 6.60 -19.42 26.12
CA THR A 798 7.21 -18.16 25.66
C THR A 798 6.86 -17.88 24.20
N GLU A 799 6.91 -18.89 23.34
CA GLU A 799 6.49 -18.77 21.93
C GLU A 799 4.99 -18.46 21.84
N VAL A 800 4.14 -19.10 22.67
CA VAL A 800 2.69 -18.81 22.76
C VAL A 800 2.41 -17.36 23.12
N LYS A 801 3.08 -16.85 24.15
CA LYS A 801 2.92 -15.45 24.57
C LYS A 801 3.47 -14.48 23.53
N LEU A 802 4.60 -14.80 22.91
CA LEU A 802 5.21 -13.93 21.91
C LEU A 802 4.35 -13.86 20.65
N ALA A 803 3.72 -14.95 20.23
CA ALA A 803 2.76 -14.96 19.13
C ALA A 803 1.54 -14.08 19.41
N ALA A 804 1.01 -14.09 20.64
CA ALA A 804 -0.05 -13.18 21.05
C ALA A 804 0.33 -11.70 20.90
N VAL A 805 1.57 -11.37 21.23
CA VAL A 805 2.10 -10.00 21.04
C VAL A 805 2.28 -9.66 19.57
N TRP A 806 2.83 -10.58 18.77
CA TRP A 806 2.99 -10.40 17.33
C TRP A 806 1.63 -10.17 16.65
N ALA A 807 0.62 -10.95 17.00
CA ALA A 807 -0.75 -10.81 16.48
C ALA A 807 -1.31 -9.41 16.68
N GLN A 808 -1.11 -8.85 17.87
CA GLN A 808 -1.58 -7.50 18.21
C GLN A 808 -0.80 -6.41 17.46
N VAL A 809 0.51 -6.57 17.28
CA VAL A 809 1.37 -5.54 16.67
C VAL A 809 1.26 -5.52 15.14
N PHE A 810 1.14 -6.70 14.54
CA PHE A 810 1.02 -6.88 13.09
C PHE A 810 -0.44 -6.94 12.61
N GLU A 811 -1.40 -6.86 13.52
CA GLU A 811 -2.84 -6.87 13.23
C GLU A 811 -3.28 -8.13 12.45
N VAL A 812 -2.80 -9.29 12.90
CA VAL A 812 -3.09 -10.62 12.34
C VAL A 812 -3.64 -11.56 13.42
N ASP A 813 -4.29 -12.67 13.05
CA ASP A 813 -4.77 -13.66 14.03
C ASP A 813 -3.59 -14.44 14.62
N THR A 814 -3.60 -14.68 15.93
CA THR A 814 -2.61 -15.53 16.62
C THR A 814 -2.46 -16.92 16.02
N ARG A 815 -3.55 -17.48 15.47
CA ARG A 815 -3.55 -18.79 14.82
C ARG A 815 -2.74 -18.81 13.53
N ASP A 816 -2.49 -17.65 12.94
CA ASP A 816 -1.72 -17.47 11.71
C ASP A 816 -0.22 -17.24 11.97
N ILE A 817 0.21 -17.29 13.24
CA ILE A 817 1.62 -17.12 13.64
C ILE A 817 2.26 -18.45 14.07
N GLY A 818 3.32 -18.85 13.37
CA GLY A 818 4.07 -20.08 13.64
C GLY A 818 5.44 -19.82 14.28
N ARG A 819 5.98 -20.79 15.00
CA ARG A 819 7.25 -20.59 15.74
C ARG A 819 8.45 -20.18 14.88
N ARG A 820 8.59 -20.66 13.65
CA ARG A 820 9.70 -20.26 12.74
C ARG A 820 9.39 -19.04 11.88
N MET A 821 8.20 -18.47 12.04
CA MET A 821 7.79 -17.31 11.25
C MET A 821 8.67 -16.10 11.57
N SER A 822 9.11 -15.41 10.53
CA SER A 822 9.86 -14.16 10.66
C SER A 822 8.91 -12.98 10.81
N MET A 823 9.28 -11.97 11.60
CA MET A 823 8.47 -10.75 11.72
C MET A 823 8.31 -10.01 10.39
N PHE A 824 9.26 -10.18 9.46
CA PHE A 824 9.20 -9.62 8.11
C PHE A 824 8.13 -10.29 7.25
N SER A 825 7.81 -11.55 7.53
CA SER A 825 6.73 -12.28 6.85
C SER A 825 5.37 -11.65 7.13
N LEU A 826 5.21 -11.03 8.31
CA LEU A 826 4.01 -10.30 8.74
C LEU A 826 4.07 -8.79 8.43
N GLY A 827 5.00 -8.36 7.58
CA GLY A 827 5.13 -6.96 7.19
C GLY A 827 5.94 -6.09 8.16
N GLY A 828 6.66 -6.69 9.11
CA GLY A 828 7.55 -5.97 10.03
C GLY A 828 8.65 -5.18 9.32
N ASP A 829 8.96 -4.02 9.86
CA ASP A 829 10.08 -3.15 9.48
C ASP A 829 10.75 -2.59 10.75
N SER A 830 11.74 -1.71 10.57
CA SER A 830 12.48 -1.07 11.66
C SER A 830 11.59 -0.26 12.61
N ILE A 831 10.43 0.23 12.16
CA ILE A 831 9.46 0.99 12.96
C ILE A 831 8.56 0.03 13.75
N LEU A 832 8.08 -1.03 13.10
CA LEU A 832 7.30 -2.08 13.76
C LEU A 832 8.14 -2.86 14.77
N ALA A 833 9.46 -2.98 14.59
CA ALA A 833 10.37 -3.55 15.59
C ALA A 833 10.36 -2.77 16.92
N ILE A 834 10.23 -1.44 16.88
CA ILE A 834 10.12 -0.59 18.08
C ILE A 834 8.78 -0.85 18.80
N ARG A 835 7.68 -0.89 18.03
CA ARG A 835 6.34 -1.20 18.57
C ARG A 835 6.30 -2.62 19.15
N LEU A 836 6.92 -3.57 18.47
CA LEU A 836 7.02 -4.96 18.89
C LEU A 836 7.81 -5.10 20.19
N ALA A 837 8.97 -4.44 20.32
CA ALA A 837 9.75 -4.42 21.55
C ALA A 837 8.91 -3.91 22.73
N SER A 838 8.22 -2.79 22.53
CA SER A 838 7.34 -2.20 23.54
C SER A 838 6.23 -3.16 23.97
N ALA A 839 5.58 -3.83 23.01
CA ALA A 839 4.50 -4.78 23.29
C ALA A 839 4.99 -6.09 23.95
N CYS A 840 6.16 -6.59 23.56
CA CYS A 840 6.78 -7.77 24.19
C CYS A 840 7.08 -7.49 25.67
N ASN A 841 7.65 -6.33 25.96
CA ASN A 841 7.94 -5.92 27.33
C ASN A 841 6.67 -5.82 28.19
N ARG A 842 5.56 -5.29 27.65
CA ARG A 842 4.25 -5.28 28.34
C ARG A 842 3.69 -6.68 28.62
N ALA A 843 3.98 -7.65 27.76
CA ALA A 843 3.56 -9.04 27.93
C ALA A 843 4.48 -9.86 28.85
N GLY A 844 5.46 -9.23 29.51
CA GLY A 844 6.43 -9.92 30.36
C GLY A 844 7.48 -10.71 29.59
N LEU A 845 7.75 -10.33 28.34
CA LEU A 845 8.74 -10.93 27.44
C LEU A 845 9.86 -9.91 27.17
N PRO A 846 10.91 -9.85 28.01
CA PRO A 846 11.95 -8.83 27.93
C PRO A 846 12.76 -8.94 26.63
N LEU A 847 12.51 -8.02 25.70
CA LEU A 847 13.18 -7.94 24.39
C LEU A 847 13.47 -6.47 24.04
N SER A 848 14.71 -6.19 23.63
CA SER A 848 15.08 -4.88 23.09
C SER A 848 14.84 -4.82 21.57
N VAL A 849 14.77 -3.62 21.01
CA VAL A 849 14.70 -3.42 19.55
C VAL A 849 15.89 -4.07 18.84
N GLY A 850 17.08 -3.99 19.44
CA GLY A 850 18.28 -4.65 18.91
C GLY A 850 18.20 -6.18 18.91
N ASP A 851 17.58 -6.77 19.94
CA ASP A 851 17.35 -8.23 19.98
C ASP A 851 16.37 -8.66 18.87
N ILE A 852 15.28 -7.92 18.67
CA ILE A 852 14.24 -8.22 17.68
C ILE A 852 14.78 -8.14 16.24
N MET A 853 15.60 -7.13 15.94
CA MET A 853 16.18 -6.97 14.60
C MET A 853 17.20 -8.06 14.27
N LYS A 854 17.94 -8.53 15.28
CA LYS A 854 18.98 -9.56 15.12
C LYS A 854 18.39 -10.97 15.06
N TYR A 855 17.38 -11.26 15.89
CA TYR A 855 16.75 -12.57 16.01
C TYR A 855 15.31 -12.46 15.50
N ASN A 856 15.14 -12.42 14.18
CA ASN A 856 13.88 -11.98 13.56
C ASN A 856 12.81 -13.07 13.43
N ARG A 857 13.06 -14.32 13.89
CA ARG A 857 12.08 -15.41 13.93
C ARG A 857 11.50 -15.57 15.33
N LEU A 858 10.24 -15.98 15.43
CA LEU A 858 9.51 -16.03 16.71
C LEU A 858 10.18 -16.95 17.74
N CYS A 859 10.64 -18.13 17.33
CA CYS A 859 11.37 -19.08 18.19
C CYS A 859 12.73 -18.54 18.65
N ASP A 860 13.46 -17.83 17.78
CA ASP A 860 14.75 -17.22 18.14
C ASP A 860 14.57 -16.09 19.17
N MET A 861 13.51 -15.28 19.01
CA MET A 861 13.11 -14.29 20.01
C MET A 861 12.68 -14.94 21.33
N ALA A 862 11.91 -16.03 21.27
CA ALA A 862 11.47 -16.75 22.45
C ALA A 862 12.64 -17.37 23.24
N LEU A 863 13.66 -17.88 22.54
CA LEU A 863 14.90 -18.35 23.17
C LEU A 863 15.65 -17.20 23.88
N ARG A 864 15.61 -15.98 23.31
CA ARG A 864 16.25 -14.81 23.89
C ARG A 864 15.56 -14.33 25.17
N VAL A 865 14.23 -14.37 25.20
CA VAL A 865 13.43 -14.08 26.41
C VAL A 865 13.86 -14.96 27.58
N GLY A 866 14.12 -16.25 27.34
CA GLY A 866 14.55 -17.21 28.37
C GLY A 866 15.94 -16.96 28.97
N GLN A 867 16.75 -16.08 28.38
CA GLN A 867 18.11 -15.75 28.83
C GLN A 867 18.20 -14.44 29.63
N GLN A 868 17.10 -13.69 29.78
CA GLN A 868 17.04 -12.49 30.63
C GLN A 868 16.62 -12.88 32.06
N LYS A 869 17.49 -12.68 33.07
CA LYS A 869 17.17 -12.96 34.47
C LYS A 869 16.29 -11.84 35.06
N ARG A 870 15.19 -12.22 35.70
CA ARG A 870 14.41 -11.36 36.63
C ARG A 870 15.33 -10.89 37.78
N THR A 871 15.62 -9.61 37.83
CA THR A 871 16.25 -8.96 38.99
C THR A 871 15.16 -8.43 39.92
N ALA A 872 15.00 -9.08 41.08
CA ALA A 872 14.24 -8.50 42.19
C ALA A 872 15.16 -7.56 42.97
N TRP A 873 14.69 -6.34 43.24
CA TRP A 873 15.44 -5.35 44.02
C TRP A 873 15.17 -5.56 45.51
N PRO A 874 16.19 -5.46 46.38
CA PRO A 874 15.99 -5.60 47.81
C PRO A 874 15.12 -4.47 48.35
N GLN A 875 14.16 -4.82 49.22
CA GLN A 875 13.33 -3.83 49.89
C GLN A 875 14.17 -2.90 50.76
N VAL A 876 13.92 -1.60 50.63
CA VAL A 876 14.58 -0.59 51.46
C VAL A 876 13.75 -0.38 52.73
N PRO A 877 14.30 -0.65 53.93
CA PRO A 877 13.62 -0.34 55.18
C PRO A 877 13.70 1.16 55.50
N LEU A 878 12.66 1.68 56.14
CA LEU A 878 12.72 2.99 56.81
C LEU A 878 13.50 2.86 58.12
N ASP A 879 14.12 3.95 58.58
CA ASP A 879 14.79 3.97 59.88
C ASP A 879 13.78 4.03 61.04
N ASP A 880 14.20 3.56 62.22
CA ASP A 880 13.35 3.46 63.41
C ASP A 880 12.71 4.80 63.81
N HIS A 881 13.40 5.92 63.63
CA HIS A 881 12.87 7.24 63.99
C HIS A 881 11.72 7.65 63.06
N THR A 882 11.87 7.40 61.76
CA THR A 882 10.79 7.62 60.77
C THR A 882 9.59 6.73 61.08
N ILE A 883 9.81 5.45 61.42
CA ILE A 883 8.72 4.53 61.77
C ILE A 883 7.98 5.00 63.02
N ASP A 884 8.67 5.41 64.08
CA ASP A 884 8.05 5.93 65.30
C ASP A 884 7.20 7.18 65.00
N GLN A 885 7.67 8.06 64.11
CA GLN A 885 6.93 9.25 63.68
C GLN A 885 5.67 8.87 62.88
N VAL A 886 5.77 7.90 61.96
CA VAL A 886 4.61 7.36 61.22
C VAL A 886 3.59 6.76 62.18
N VAL A 887 4.01 5.88 63.10
CA VAL A 887 3.13 5.24 64.09
C VAL A 887 2.44 6.28 64.98
N THR A 888 3.16 7.33 65.39
CA THR A 888 2.62 8.38 66.27
C THR A 888 1.60 9.26 65.55
N THR A 889 1.87 9.60 64.28
CA THR A 889 1.03 10.51 63.49
C THR A 889 -0.15 9.79 62.86
N TRP A 890 0.08 8.55 62.42
CA TRP A 890 -0.83 7.70 61.65
C TRP A 890 -0.89 6.31 62.30
N PRO A 891 -1.55 6.15 63.46
CA PRO A 891 -1.55 4.89 64.19
C PRO A 891 -2.18 3.72 63.40
N ASP A 892 -3.07 4.02 62.45
CA ASP A 892 -3.78 3.05 61.61
C ASP A 892 -3.17 2.92 60.19
N TYR A 893 -1.85 3.12 60.07
CA TYR A 893 -1.12 2.90 58.81
C TYR A 893 -0.92 1.40 58.50
N GLU A 894 -0.93 1.05 57.21
CA GLU A 894 -0.68 -0.31 56.71
C GLU A 894 0.78 -0.53 56.32
N THR A 895 1.36 0.45 55.62
CA THR A 895 2.74 0.39 55.14
C THR A 895 3.30 1.78 54.92
N ALA A 896 4.62 1.91 55.02
CA ALA A 896 5.35 3.14 54.72
C ALA A 896 6.67 2.83 54.01
N TYR A 897 7.05 3.69 53.06
CA TYR A 897 8.28 3.57 52.30
C TYR A 897 8.73 4.94 51.77
N GLY A 898 9.93 5.05 51.22
CA GLY A 898 10.44 6.31 50.66
C GLY A 898 9.64 6.81 49.47
N THR A 899 9.92 8.02 48.99
CA THR A 899 9.28 8.58 47.79
C THR A 899 10.26 8.68 46.64
N THR A 900 9.75 8.84 45.41
CA THR A 900 10.61 9.32 44.32
C THR A 900 11.07 10.75 44.63
N PRO A 901 12.17 11.21 44.02
CA PRO A 901 12.62 12.58 44.22
C PRO A 901 11.55 13.63 43.85
N GLU A 902 10.83 13.42 42.76
CA GLU A 902 9.73 14.29 42.31
C GLU A 902 8.57 14.34 43.33
N GLN A 903 8.15 13.19 43.86
CA GLN A 903 7.13 13.13 44.91
C GLN A 903 7.55 13.90 46.18
N SER A 904 8.82 13.74 46.59
CA SER A 904 9.36 14.47 47.74
C SER A 904 9.31 15.98 47.52
N TYR A 905 9.74 16.44 46.35
CA TYR A 905 9.73 17.85 45.99
C TYR A 905 8.32 18.45 46.00
N GLN A 906 7.36 17.79 45.34
CA GLN A 906 5.96 18.26 45.30
C GLN A 906 5.38 18.38 46.71
N VAL A 907 5.50 17.35 47.54
CA VAL A 907 4.96 17.37 48.90
C VAL A 907 5.62 18.44 49.77
N ARG A 908 6.94 18.66 49.63
CA ARG A 908 7.68 19.69 50.36
C ARG A 908 7.16 21.09 50.01
N MET A 909 6.87 21.33 48.75
CA MET A 909 6.33 22.59 48.28
C MET A 909 4.85 22.79 48.65
N THR A 910 4.04 21.73 48.72
CA THR A 910 2.64 21.78 49.21
C THR A 910 2.56 22.26 50.66
N LYS A 911 3.63 22.09 51.45
CA LYS A 911 3.72 22.70 52.80
C LYS A 911 3.68 24.22 52.77
N GLN A 912 4.18 24.82 51.70
CA GLN A 912 4.24 26.27 51.53
C GLN A 912 2.91 26.81 51.02
N ASP A 913 2.30 26.13 50.04
CA ASP A 913 0.97 26.43 49.53
C ASP A 913 0.16 25.12 49.38
N PRO A 914 -0.82 24.86 50.27
CA PRO A 914 -1.65 23.66 50.23
C PRO A 914 -2.43 23.46 48.92
N SER A 915 -2.70 24.53 48.17
CA SER A 915 -3.52 24.49 46.96
C SER A 915 -2.77 24.04 45.70
N MET A 916 -1.47 23.78 45.79
CA MET A 916 -0.65 23.33 44.67
C MET A 916 -0.84 21.84 44.37
N TRP A 917 -0.71 21.49 43.09
CA TRP A 917 -0.78 20.11 42.56
C TRP A 917 -2.08 19.38 42.85
N VAL A 918 -3.18 20.13 42.91
CA VAL A 918 -4.52 19.58 43.07
C VAL A 918 -5.16 19.38 41.71
N LEU A 919 -5.69 18.18 41.50
CA LEU A 919 -6.61 17.85 40.42
C LEU A 919 -7.99 17.54 41.01
N GLN A 920 -9.02 18.16 40.44
CA GLN A 920 -10.42 17.88 40.75
C GLN A 920 -11.12 17.30 39.53
N VAL A 921 -11.74 16.13 39.69
CA VAL A 921 -12.47 15.43 38.62
C VAL A 921 -13.94 15.30 39.02
N PRO A 922 -14.83 16.17 38.49
CA PRO A 922 -16.27 16.02 38.64
C PRO A 922 -16.78 14.82 37.84
N LEU A 923 -17.44 13.88 38.51
CA LEU A 923 -17.97 12.66 37.90
C LEU A 923 -19.40 12.89 37.38
N SER A 924 -19.56 13.90 36.53
CA SER A 924 -20.86 14.29 35.98
C SER A 924 -21.47 13.16 35.14
N GLY A 925 -22.77 12.90 35.35
CA GLY A 925 -23.50 11.84 34.64
C GLY A 925 -23.41 10.46 35.30
N LEU A 926 -22.77 10.35 36.47
CA LEU A 926 -22.87 9.19 37.36
C LEU A 926 -23.74 9.52 38.58
N ASP A 927 -24.46 8.53 39.09
CA ASP A 927 -25.14 8.69 40.38
C ASP A 927 -24.09 8.85 41.49
N ALA A 928 -24.17 9.93 42.26
CA ALA A 928 -23.15 10.28 43.24
C ALA A 928 -23.06 9.27 44.39
N GLN A 929 -24.16 8.59 44.75
CA GLN A 929 -24.16 7.63 45.84
C GLN A 929 -23.52 6.31 45.39
N GLU A 930 -23.82 5.86 44.17
CA GLU A 930 -23.15 4.73 43.53
C GLU A 930 -21.67 5.01 43.27
N ALA A 931 -21.32 6.23 42.85
CA ALA A 931 -19.93 6.64 42.64
C ALA A 931 -19.13 6.66 43.94
N LEU A 932 -19.76 7.11 45.04
CA LEU A 932 -19.17 7.03 46.36
C LEU A 932 -18.95 5.56 46.80
N ALA A 933 -19.93 4.69 46.57
CA ALA A 933 -19.79 3.26 46.89
C ALA A 933 -18.65 2.61 46.09
N ALA A 934 -18.51 2.97 44.81
CA ALA A 934 -17.43 2.51 43.95
C ALA A 934 -16.06 3.02 44.42
N TYR A 935 -15.96 4.29 44.81
CA TYR A 935 -14.74 4.87 45.37
C TYR A 935 -14.30 4.15 46.65
N LEU A 936 -15.22 3.93 47.58
CA LEU A 936 -14.93 3.20 48.83
C LEU A 936 -14.49 1.76 48.58
N HIS A 937 -15.13 1.08 47.62
CA HIS A 937 -14.74 -0.27 47.24
C HIS A 937 -13.34 -0.28 46.60
N LEU A 938 -13.06 0.61 45.65
CA LEU A 938 -11.74 0.70 45.03
C LEU A 938 -10.65 1.03 46.06
N ALA A 939 -10.92 2.00 46.94
CA ALA A 939 -10.00 2.43 47.98
C ALA A 939 -9.59 1.29 48.92
N ALA A 940 -10.47 0.32 49.19
CA ALA A 940 -10.14 -0.84 50.02
C ALA A 940 -8.94 -1.64 49.48
N THR A 941 -8.71 -1.63 48.16
CA THR A 941 -7.62 -2.37 47.50
C THR A 941 -6.56 -1.49 46.83
N CYS A 942 -6.82 -0.19 46.69
CA CYS A 942 -5.94 0.76 46.02
C CYS A 942 -5.18 1.61 47.04
N GLU A 943 -3.89 1.32 47.23
CA GLU A 943 -2.99 2.04 48.15
C GLU A 943 -2.98 3.55 47.86
N THR A 944 -2.98 3.94 46.58
CA THR A 944 -2.91 5.33 46.12
C THR A 944 -4.03 6.20 46.71
N LEU A 945 -5.26 5.70 46.79
CA LEU A 945 -6.42 6.47 47.31
C LEU A 945 -6.39 6.65 48.84
N ARG A 946 -5.54 5.89 49.53
CA ARG A 946 -5.37 5.92 50.99
C ARG A 946 -4.00 6.45 51.40
N THR A 947 -3.24 6.99 50.45
CA THR A 947 -1.89 7.45 50.70
C THR A 947 -1.90 8.87 51.24
N THR A 948 -1.11 9.10 52.28
CA THR A 948 -0.65 10.41 52.74
C THR A 948 0.88 10.43 52.81
N PHE A 949 1.45 11.54 53.28
CA PHE A 949 2.90 11.72 53.39
C PHE A 949 3.30 12.21 54.78
N VAL A 950 4.44 11.73 55.26
CA VAL A 950 5.11 12.26 56.45
C VAL A 950 6.43 12.91 56.04
N ASP A 951 6.80 14.00 56.68
CA ASP A 951 8.12 14.59 56.51
C ASP A 951 9.04 14.14 57.65
N SER A 952 9.93 13.22 57.31
CA SER A 952 10.93 12.67 58.22
C SER A 952 12.15 13.57 58.29
N ALA A 953 12.65 13.81 59.51
CA ALA A 953 13.89 14.55 59.72
C ALA A 953 15.14 13.81 59.19
N THR A 954 15.06 12.49 58.98
CA THR A 954 16.18 11.64 58.57
C THR A 954 16.14 11.25 57.10
N LEU A 955 14.95 10.94 56.56
CA LEU A 955 14.76 10.43 55.19
C LEU A 955 14.03 11.40 54.27
N GLY A 956 13.58 12.56 54.77
CA GLY A 956 12.74 13.48 54.03
C GLY A 956 11.31 12.96 53.90
N VAL A 957 10.64 13.29 52.80
CA VAL A 957 9.23 12.89 52.61
C VAL A 957 9.14 11.38 52.43
N CYS A 958 8.24 10.74 53.18
CA CYS A 958 7.93 9.32 53.09
C CYS A 958 6.46 9.11 52.76
N HIS A 959 6.21 8.08 51.95
CA HIS A 959 4.89 7.60 51.57
C HIS A 959 4.28 6.80 52.72
N VAL A 960 3.03 7.09 53.10
CA VAL A 960 2.31 6.39 54.16
C VAL A 960 0.94 5.98 53.64
N VAL A 961 0.64 4.68 53.71
CA VAL A 961 -0.66 4.15 53.28
C VAL A 961 -1.52 3.90 54.51
N ASN A 962 -2.65 4.60 54.65
CA ASN A 962 -3.56 4.48 55.79
C ASN A 962 -4.67 3.45 55.56
N SER A 963 -5.31 2.95 56.61
CA SER A 963 -6.38 1.93 56.48
C SER A 963 -7.70 2.41 55.85
N SER A 964 -7.96 3.72 55.79
CA SER A 964 -9.23 4.28 55.27
C SER A 964 -9.02 5.45 54.31
N ALA A 965 -9.89 5.57 53.30
CA ALA A 965 -9.92 6.71 52.39
C ALA A 965 -10.77 7.88 52.91
N SER A 966 -10.48 9.09 52.42
CA SER A 966 -11.15 10.32 52.83
C SER A 966 -12.43 10.56 52.02
N VAL A 967 -13.57 10.71 52.68
CA VAL A 967 -14.87 10.98 52.06
C VAL A 967 -15.59 12.13 52.75
N TYR A 968 -16.18 13.02 51.95
CA TYR A 968 -16.96 14.16 52.43
C TYR A 968 -18.31 14.26 51.70
N ARG A 969 -19.29 14.92 52.34
CA ARG A 969 -20.53 15.35 51.69
C ARG A 969 -20.79 16.80 52.04
N VAL A 970 -21.00 17.65 51.04
CA VAL A 970 -21.11 19.10 51.21
C VAL A 970 -22.28 19.65 50.40
N GLN A 971 -22.80 20.79 50.85
CA GLN A 971 -23.81 21.57 50.13
C GLN A 971 -23.12 22.76 49.48
N ALA A 972 -23.42 23.04 48.21
CA ALA A 972 -22.82 24.15 47.47
C ALA A 972 -23.86 24.90 46.61
N GLU A 973 -23.64 26.19 46.37
CA GLU A 973 -24.52 27.00 45.51
C GLU A 973 -24.43 26.59 44.04
N SER A 974 -23.25 26.16 43.59
CA SER A 974 -22.99 25.63 42.25
C SER A 974 -21.75 24.75 42.27
N MET A 975 -21.59 23.89 41.25
CA MET A 975 -20.37 23.08 41.09
C MET A 975 -19.11 23.97 41.01
N ARG A 976 -19.17 25.06 40.26
CA ARG A 976 -18.05 26.00 40.14
C ARG A 976 -17.65 26.61 41.49
N ALA A 977 -18.64 27.01 42.31
CA ALA A 977 -18.36 27.54 43.65
C ALA A 977 -17.70 26.50 44.57
N PHE A 978 -18.14 25.24 44.47
CA PHE A 978 -17.50 24.14 45.19
C PHE A 978 -16.05 23.92 44.74
N LEU A 979 -15.80 23.77 43.44
CA LEU A 979 -14.45 23.50 42.91
C LEU A 979 -13.45 24.56 43.34
N VAL A 980 -13.80 25.85 43.20
CA VAL A 980 -12.97 26.98 43.65
C VAL A 980 -12.68 26.91 45.15
N THR A 981 -13.70 26.57 45.96
CA THR A 981 -13.54 26.46 47.42
C THR A 981 -12.65 25.29 47.81
N ASP A 982 -12.92 24.09 47.26
CA ASP A 982 -12.18 22.87 47.56
C ASP A 982 -10.71 22.94 47.08
N ALA A 983 -10.45 23.57 45.93
CA ALA A 983 -9.10 23.83 45.44
C ALA A 983 -8.33 24.77 46.39
N SER A 984 -8.99 25.77 46.97
CA SER A 984 -8.36 26.68 47.95
C SER A 984 -8.04 26.01 49.29
N VAL A 985 -8.75 24.94 49.64
CA VAL A 985 -8.46 24.13 50.85
C VAL A 985 -7.20 23.31 50.64
N GLY A 986 -7.04 22.71 49.46
CA GLY A 986 -5.83 21.97 49.10
C GLY A 986 -5.60 20.72 49.95
N PHE A 987 -4.31 20.35 50.11
CA PHE A 987 -3.86 19.24 50.96
C PHE A 987 -2.82 19.67 51.98
N LYS A 988 -2.85 19.04 53.16
CA LYS A 988 -1.88 19.23 54.25
C LYS A 988 -1.31 17.88 54.66
N LEU A 989 -0.06 17.85 55.13
CA LEU A 989 0.54 16.61 55.66
C LEU A 989 -0.17 16.06 56.91
N SER A 990 -1.10 16.82 57.50
CA SER A 990 -1.99 16.35 58.56
C SER A 990 -3.25 15.65 58.04
N ASP A 991 -3.43 15.53 56.72
CA ASP A 991 -4.58 14.89 56.11
C ASP A 991 -4.38 13.39 56.02
N SER A 992 -5.41 12.61 56.33
CA SER A 992 -5.37 11.14 56.34
C SER A 992 -5.18 10.53 54.95
N SER A 993 -5.42 11.29 53.88
CA SER A 993 -5.14 10.89 52.51
C SER A 993 -4.99 12.14 51.65
N PHE A 994 -4.05 12.08 50.70
CA PHE A 994 -3.85 13.06 49.63
C PHE A 994 -4.78 12.80 48.43
N ALA A 995 -5.81 11.97 48.63
CA ALA A 995 -6.97 11.83 47.78
C ALA A 995 -8.24 11.91 48.64
N ARG A 996 -9.28 12.62 48.17
CA ARG A 996 -10.59 12.67 48.81
C ARG A 996 -11.72 12.62 47.79
N PHE A 997 -12.81 11.95 48.16
CA PHE A 997 -14.05 11.93 47.37
C PHE A 997 -15.12 12.77 48.05
N THR A 998 -15.71 13.72 47.34
CA THR A 998 -16.73 14.61 47.89
C THR A 998 -18.03 14.48 47.11
N VAL A 999 -19.12 14.14 47.81
CA VAL A 999 -20.48 14.23 47.24
C VAL A 999 -20.97 15.67 47.42
N VAL A 1000 -21.24 16.34 46.32
CA VAL A 1000 -21.67 17.75 46.28
C VAL A 1000 -23.15 17.81 45.95
N ASP A 1001 -23.93 18.33 46.89
CA ASP A 1001 -25.36 18.60 46.74
C ASP A 1001 -25.55 20.08 46.31
N ILE A 1002 -26.13 20.33 45.13
CA ILE A 1002 -26.32 21.69 44.59
C ILE A 1002 -27.67 22.27 45.05
N ALA A 1003 -27.70 23.52 45.49
CA ALA A 1003 -28.84 24.13 46.18
C ALA A 1003 -30.14 24.32 45.35
N HIS A 1004 -30.19 23.94 44.07
CA HIS A 1004 -31.39 24.08 43.22
C HIS A 1004 -32.22 22.77 43.15
N PRO A 1005 -33.57 22.81 43.22
CA PRO A 1005 -34.42 21.60 43.41
C PRO A 1005 -34.52 20.65 42.20
N SER A 1006 -33.83 20.94 41.10
CA SER A 1006 -33.91 20.20 39.84
C SER A 1006 -32.57 19.61 39.38
N GLU A 1007 -31.53 19.65 40.21
CA GLU A 1007 -30.19 19.13 39.88
C GLU A 1007 -29.80 17.97 40.82
N GLU A 1008 -29.24 16.91 40.22
CA GLU A 1008 -28.76 15.71 40.92
C GLU A 1008 -27.43 15.99 41.66
N SER A 1009 -27.19 15.31 42.80
CA SER A 1009 -25.90 15.34 43.50
C SER A 1009 -24.77 14.82 42.58
N ILE A 1010 -23.57 15.40 42.68
CA ILE A 1010 -22.41 15.00 41.85
C ILE A 1010 -21.24 14.59 42.75
N GLY A 1011 -20.59 13.47 42.43
CA GLY A 1011 -19.34 13.05 43.08
C GLY A 1011 -18.12 13.74 42.47
N VAL A 1012 -17.19 14.20 43.30
CA VAL A 1012 -15.93 14.84 42.86
C VAL A 1012 -14.74 14.13 43.50
N LEU A 1013 -13.81 13.65 42.68
CA LEU A 1013 -12.51 13.14 43.13
C LEU A 1013 -11.49 14.28 43.14
N THR A 1014 -10.98 14.62 44.33
CA THR A 1014 -9.87 15.57 44.50
C THR A 1014 -8.62 14.78 44.87
N ILE A 1015 -7.54 14.90 44.10
CA ILE A 1015 -6.32 14.12 44.28
C ILE A 1015 -5.05 14.95 44.05
N HIS A 1016 -4.02 14.71 44.87
CA HIS A 1016 -2.73 15.39 44.77
C HIS A 1016 -1.80 14.71 43.73
N HIS A 1017 -1.06 15.50 42.96
CA HIS A 1017 -0.20 15.01 41.88
C HIS A 1017 0.94 14.09 42.33
N ALA A 1018 1.39 14.18 43.59
CA ALA A 1018 2.36 13.22 44.13
C ALA A 1018 1.85 11.76 44.13
N LEU A 1019 0.54 11.54 43.97
CA LEU A 1019 -0.06 10.22 43.92
C LEU A 1019 -0.23 9.65 42.51
N TYR A 1020 -0.07 10.47 41.47
CA TYR A 1020 -0.31 10.08 40.09
C TYR A 1020 0.62 10.78 39.10
N ASP A 1021 0.56 10.36 37.84
CA ASP A 1021 1.15 11.06 36.71
C ASP A 1021 0.19 10.94 35.52
N GLY A 1022 0.53 11.56 34.38
CA GLY A 1022 -0.29 11.52 33.17
C GLY A 1022 -0.60 10.11 32.66
N TRP A 1023 0.19 9.09 33.04
CA TRP A 1023 -0.08 7.69 32.69
C TRP A 1023 -1.05 7.02 33.67
N SER A 1024 -0.84 7.21 34.97
CA SER A 1024 -1.57 6.48 36.01
C SER A 1024 -2.94 7.06 36.35
N ILE A 1025 -3.23 8.33 36.02
CA ILE A 1025 -4.55 8.91 36.28
C ILE A 1025 -5.65 8.22 35.46
N SER A 1026 -5.40 7.93 34.18
CA SER A 1026 -6.35 7.21 33.32
C SER A 1026 -6.57 5.77 33.81
N LEU A 1027 -5.53 5.13 34.35
CA LEU A 1027 -5.63 3.81 34.99
C LEU A 1027 -6.52 3.86 36.24
N LEU A 1028 -6.35 4.88 37.09
CA LEU A 1028 -7.14 5.07 38.30
C LEU A 1028 -8.63 5.34 37.99
N LEU A 1029 -8.91 6.21 37.01
CA LEU A 1029 -10.28 6.52 36.59
C LEU A 1029 -10.94 5.32 35.91
N SER A 1030 -10.19 4.55 35.10
CA SER A 1030 -10.66 3.30 34.50
C SER A 1030 -11.05 2.27 35.56
N ASP A 1031 -10.22 2.11 36.61
CA ASP A 1031 -10.52 1.23 37.74
C ASP A 1031 -11.77 1.69 38.50
N LEU A 1032 -11.92 2.99 38.75
CA LEU A 1032 -13.09 3.54 39.42
C LEU A 1032 -14.38 3.29 38.62
N LEU A 1033 -14.34 3.53 37.31
CA LEU A 1033 -15.47 3.24 36.42
C LEU A 1033 -15.77 1.75 36.31
N HIS A 1034 -14.74 0.89 36.35
CA HIS A 1034 -14.92 -0.56 36.38
C HIS A 1034 -15.70 -0.97 37.62
N VAL A 1035 -15.27 -0.53 38.81
CA VAL A 1035 -15.98 -0.82 40.07
C VAL A 1035 -17.39 -0.25 40.04
N TYR A 1036 -17.57 0.98 39.57
CA TYR A 1036 -18.89 1.61 39.45
C TYR A 1036 -19.87 0.78 38.61
N ARG A 1037 -19.43 0.32 37.44
CA ARG A 1037 -20.29 -0.40 36.49
C ARG A 1037 -20.55 -1.86 36.87
N THR A 1038 -19.57 -2.51 37.48
CA THR A 1038 -19.59 -3.96 37.71
C THR A 1038 -19.87 -4.35 39.15
N GLY A 1039 -19.62 -3.43 40.10
CA GLY A 1039 -19.60 -3.74 41.52
C GLY A 1039 -18.44 -4.67 41.95
N THR A 1040 -17.48 -4.98 41.07
CA THR A 1040 -16.36 -5.89 41.34
C THR A 1040 -15.02 -5.15 41.36
N SER A 1041 -14.07 -5.63 42.17
CA SER A 1041 -12.72 -5.05 42.25
C SER A 1041 -11.93 -5.23 40.95
N PRO A 1042 -11.13 -4.25 40.53
CA PRO A 1042 -10.32 -4.35 39.32
C PRO A 1042 -9.15 -5.34 39.50
N PRO A 1043 -8.46 -5.72 38.41
CA PRO A 1043 -7.25 -6.54 38.50
C PRO A 1043 -6.20 -5.93 39.45
N SER A 1044 -5.59 -6.77 40.28
CA SER A 1044 -4.54 -6.33 41.21
C SER A 1044 -3.37 -5.68 40.46
N ARG A 1045 -2.97 -4.50 40.94
CA ARG A 1045 -1.82 -3.75 40.42
C ARG A 1045 -0.59 -3.94 41.31
N PRO A 1046 0.62 -4.00 40.73
CA PRO A 1046 1.85 -4.02 41.52
C PRO A 1046 1.99 -2.75 42.37
N SER A 1047 2.57 -2.87 43.57
CA SER A 1047 2.83 -1.71 44.43
C SER A 1047 3.92 -0.81 43.84
N PHE A 1048 3.72 0.50 43.97
CA PHE A 1048 4.69 1.50 43.52
C PHE A 1048 6.01 1.45 44.30
N ARG A 1049 6.04 0.78 45.46
CA ARG A 1049 7.25 0.56 46.26
C ARG A 1049 8.41 -0.06 45.45
N ALA A 1050 8.11 -0.92 44.48
CA ALA A 1050 9.14 -1.55 43.65
C ALA A 1050 9.97 -0.54 42.85
N VAL A 1051 9.40 0.63 42.51
CA VAL A 1051 10.14 1.73 41.90
C VAL A 1051 11.15 2.32 42.88
N ILE A 1052 10.73 2.50 44.14
CA ILE A 1052 11.58 3.03 45.21
C ILE A 1052 12.74 2.08 45.49
N ASP A 1053 12.46 0.78 45.60
CA ASP A 1053 13.50 -0.24 45.80
C ASP A 1053 14.52 -0.26 44.65
N TYR A 1054 14.06 -0.09 43.40
CA TYR A 1054 14.94 0.05 42.24
C TYR A 1054 15.84 1.28 42.33
N LEU A 1055 15.26 2.46 42.63
CA LEU A 1055 16.01 3.72 42.68
C LEU A 1055 17.12 3.68 43.71
N HIS A 1056 16.85 3.13 44.90
CA HIS A 1056 17.85 2.95 45.94
C HIS A 1056 18.96 1.96 45.57
N ALA A 1057 18.69 0.99 44.70
CA ALA A 1057 19.69 0.05 44.24
C ALA A 1057 20.63 0.62 43.17
N GLN A 1058 20.36 1.81 42.63
CA GLN A 1058 21.18 2.44 41.59
C GLN A 1058 22.37 3.21 42.18
N ASP A 1059 23.47 3.26 41.42
CA ASP A 1059 24.62 4.11 41.76
C ASP A 1059 24.37 5.57 41.37
N SER A 1060 24.15 6.42 42.38
CA SER A 1060 23.91 7.85 42.20
C SER A 1060 25.12 8.64 41.70
N ALA A 1061 26.35 8.11 41.83
CA ALA A 1061 27.56 8.83 41.45
C ALA A 1061 27.61 9.15 39.95
N THR A 1062 27.12 8.23 39.11
CA THR A 1062 27.08 8.41 37.65
C THR A 1062 26.08 9.49 37.23
N THR A 1063 24.92 9.53 37.88
CA THR A 1063 23.89 10.56 37.68
C THR A 1063 24.38 11.93 38.13
N VAL A 1064 25.01 12.03 39.30
CA VAL A 1064 25.62 13.28 39.79
C VAL A 1064 26.69 13.78 38.81
N ALA A 1065 27.56 12.90 38.32
CA ALA A 1065 28.61 13.26 37.36
C ALA A 1065 28.02 13.78 36.04
N PHE A 1066 26.97 13.12 35.52
CA PHE A 1066 26.27 13.56 34.31
C PHE A 1066 25.69 14.96 34.48
N TRP A 1067 24.91 15.21 35.54
CA TRP A 1067 24.24 16.49 35.73
C TRP A 1067 25.19 17.63 36.06
N THR A 1068 26.26 17.37 36.83
CA THR A 1068 27.31 18.36 37.09
C THR A 1068 27.99 18.78 35.78
N ALA A 1069 28.26 17.83 34.88
CA ALA A 1069 28.84 18.15 33.57
C ALA A 1069 27.84 18.87 32.65
N TYR A 1070 26.57 18.47 32.66
CA TYR A 1070 25.52 19.05 31.81
C TYR A 1070 25.15 20.49 32.19
N LEU A 1071 25.13 20.78 33.49
CA LEU A 1071 24.73 22.09 34.03
C LEU A 1071 25.92 23.01 34.35
N VAL A 1072 27.15 22.62 34.00
CA VAL A 1072 28.33 23.46 34.20
C VAL A 1072 28.16 24.82 33.50
N ASP A 1073 28.44 25.91 34.21
CA ASP A 1073 28.28 27.29 33.71
C ASP A 1073 26.86 27.62 33.19
N ALA A 1074 25.83 26.90 33.62
CA ALA A 1074 24.45 27.22 33.26
C ALA A 1074 24.06 28.59 33.84
N SER A 1075 23.31 29.37 33.05
CA SER A 1075 22.74 30.65 33.49
C SER A 1075 21.22 30.59 33.45
N THR A 1076 20.56 31.30 34.38
CA THR A 1076 19.10 31.43 34.33
C THR A 1076 18.68 32.24 33.11
N SER A 1077 17.44 32.07 32.63
CA SER A 1077 16.85 32.86 31.55
C SER A 1077 15.39 33.21 31.86
N PRO A 1078 15.12 34.03 32.91
CA PRO A 1078 13.76 34.39 33.29
C PRO A 1078 13.12 35.34 32.27
N LEU A 1079 11.81 35.21 32.06
CA LEU A 1079 11.06 36.08 31.15
C LEU A 1079 10.92 37.50 31.73
N LEU A 1080 11.14 38.55 30.92
CA LEU A 1080 11.27 39.96 31.36
C LEU A 1080 10.07 40.54 32.15
N ASN A 1081 8.87 39.97 32.03
CA ASN A 1081 7.72 40.36 32.86
C ASN A 1081 7.80 39.85 34.32
N SER A 1082 8.83 39.07 34.66
CA SER A 1082 9.12 38.59 36.01
C SER A 1082 9.78 39.64 36.93
N ILE A 1083 10.05 40.87 36.46
CA ILE A 1083 10.83 41.90 37.19
C ILE A 1083 9.95 42.90 37.96
N VAL A 1084 8.62 42.89 37.78
CA VAL A 1084 7.73 43.86 38.46
C VAL A 1084 6.58 43.15 39.20
N PRO A 1085 6.78 42.74 40.48
CA PRO A 1085 5.83 41.88 41.20
C PRO A 1085 4.48 42.52 41.55
N HIS A 1086 4.28 43.83 41.33
CA HIS A 1086 3.22 44.60 42.01
C HIS A 1086 2.19 45.31 41.11
N LEU A 1087 2.30 45.22 39.77
CA LEU A 1087 1.43 46.00 38.87
C LEU A 1087 0.31 45.20 38.16
N TYR A 1088 0.22 43.89 38.39
CA TYR A 1088 -0.78 43.03 37.72
C TYR A 1088 -1.66 42.23 38.68
N ALA A 1089 -1.76 42.64 39.95
CA ALA A 1089 -2.70 42.03 40.91
C ALA A 1089 -4.19 42.34 40.62
N SER A 1090 -4.51 43.05 39.53
CA SER A 1090 -5.86 43.55 39.25
C SER A 1090 -6.34 43.43 37.80
N VAL A 1091 -5.74 42.56 36.98
CA VAL A 1091 -6.41 42.14 35.74
C VAL A 1091 -7.25 40.92 36.11
N GLY A 1092 -8.57 41.13 36.16
CA GLY A 1092 -9.54 40.13 36.59
C GLY A 1092 -9.34 38.79 35.87
N SER A 1093 -9.41 37.71 36.64
CA SER A 1093 -9.51 36.35 36.13
C SER A 1093 -10.89 36.12 35.53
N ASP A 1094 -11.17 36.76 34.38
CA ASP A 1094 -12.35 36.47 33.58
C ASP A 1094 -11.98 35.37 32.57
N GLY A 1095 -12.29 34.11 32.90
CA GLY A 1095 -12.38 32.97 31.98
C GLY A 1095 -11.05 32.29 31.62
N ASP A 1096 -10.92 31.03 32.03
CA ASP A 1096 -9.91 30.01 31.66
C ASP A 1096 -8.55 30.55 31.21
N GLY A 1097 -7.59 30.64 32.14
CA GLY A 1097 -6.19 31.02 31.90
C GLY A 1097 -5.38 30.04 31.04
N SER A 1098 -6.02 29.31 30.13
CA SER A 1098 -5.42 28.40 29.16
C SER A 1098 -5.70 28.89 27.73
N VAL A 1099 -4.67 28.88 26.88
CA VAL A 1099 -4.81 29.18 25.45
C VAL A 1099 -4.39 27.94 24.68
N SER A 1100 -5.34 27.35 23.95
CA SER A 1100 -5.08 26.18 23.12
C SER A 1100 -4.86 26.58 21.66
N THR A 1101 -3.89 25.95 21.03
CA THR A 1101 -3.67 26.02 19.58
C THR A 1101 -3.52 24.60 19.02
N HIS A 1102 -3.89 24.42 17.76
CA HIS A 1102 -3.80 23.13 17.10
C HIS A 1102 -2.70 23.16 16.05
N VAL A 1103 -1.78 22.21 16.16
CA VAL A 1103 -0.77 21.93 15.14
C VAL A 1103 -1.10 20.59 14.54
N HIS A 1104 -1.04 20.47 13.22
CA HIS A 1104 -1.25 19.19 12.56
C HIS A 1104 -0.18 18.19 13.02
N LEU A 1105 -0.57 17.22 13.85
CA LEU A 1105 0.31 16.18 14.35
C LEU A 1105 1.07 15.44 13.23
N PRO A 1106 0.47 15.11 12.06
CA PRO A 1106 1.22 14.55 10.95
C PRO A 1106 2.35 15.45 10.45
N GLN A 1107 2.19 16.78 10.47
CA GLN A 1107 3.25 17.73 10.08
C GLN A 1107 4.39 17.75 11.11
N LEU A 1108 4.07 17.74 12.41
CA LEU A 1108 5.07 17.65 13.48
C LEU A 1108 5.82 16.30 13.44
N GLN A 1109 5.10 15.19 13.22
CA GLN A 1109 5.68 13.85 13.04
C GLN A 1109 6.58 13.78 11.80
N THR A 1110 6.19 14.45 10.73
CA THR A 1110 7.02 14.58 9.54
C THR A 1110 8.27 15.38 9.81
N LEU A 1111 8.16 16.50 10.51
CA LEU A 1111 9.29 17.36 10.83
C LEU A 1111 10.30 16.63 11.74
N ALA A 1112 9.78 15.84 12.68
CA ALA A 1112 10.57 14.97 13.54
C ALA A 1112 11.28 13.87 12.75
N GLN A 1113 10.52 13.13 11.91
CA GLN A 1113 11.06 12.12 10.99
C GLN A 1113 12.15 12.72 10.10
N ARG A 1114 11.85 13.88 9.47
CA ARG A 1114 12.68 14.68 8.57
C ARG A 1114 14.07 15.07 9.09
N PHE A 1115 14.28 15.05 10.40
CA PHE A 1115 15.53 15.46 11.01
C PHE A 1115 16.15 14.36 11.88
N GLY A 1116 15.61 13.14 11.83
CA GLY A 1116 16.05 12.02 12.68
C GLY A 1116 15.87 12.28 14.19
N VAL A 1117 14.85 13.07 14.58
CA VAL A 1117 14.57 13.41 15.98
C VAL A 1117 13.13 13.05 16.37
N THR A 1118 12.80 13.12 17.65
CA THR A 1118 11.41 12.91 18.11
C THR A 1118 10.56 14.18 17.96
N THR A 1119 9.23 14.02 17.84
CA THR A 1119 8.27 15.13 17.87
C THR A 1119 8.43 15.99 19.12
N SER A 1120 8.69 15.35 20.26
CA SER A 1120 8.99 16.05 21.51
C SER A 1120 10.25 16.92 21.41
N THR A 1121 11.31 16.48 20.74
CA THR A 1121 12.54 17.28 20.55
C THR A 1121 12.30 18.51 19.69
N VAL A 1122 11.45 18.40 18.66
CA VAL A 1122 11.05 19.56 17.85
C VAL A 1122 10.29 20.59 18.68
N VAL A 1123 9.36 20.15 19.52
CA VAL A 1123 8.61 21.03 20.44
C VAL A 1123 9.54 21.71 21.44
N LEU A 1124 10.43 20.95 22.09
CA LEU A 1124 11.38 21.49 23.05
C LEU A 1124 12.29 22.53 22.41
N LEU A 1125 12.84 22.27 21.21
CA LEU A 1125 13.68 23.27 20.55
C LEU A 1125 12.89 24.50 20.12
N SER A 1126 11.66 24.31 19.64
CA SER A 1126 10.78 25.44 19.26
C SER A 1126 10.50 26.32 20.48
N TRP A 1127 10.27 25.72 21.64
CA TRP A 1127 10.12 26.46 22.90
C TRP A 1127 11.42 27.17 23.30
N ALA A 1128 12.56 26.48 23.22
CA ALA A 1128 13.86 27.08 23.51
C ALA A 1128 14.15 28.32 22.64
N MET A 1129 13.82 28.26 21.34
CA MET A 1129 13.97 29.39 20.41
C MET A 1129 13.02 30.54 20.74
N THR A 1130 11.78 30.24 21.11
CA THR A 1130 10.81 31.24 21.59
C THR A 1130 11.38 31.96 22.81
N LEU A 1131 11.87 31.21 23.80
CA LEU A 1131 12.52 31.77 24.98
C LEU A 1131 13.77 32.58 24.62
N GLN A 1132 14.59 32.12 23.66
CA GLN A 1132 15.78 32.85 23.19
C GLN A 1132 15.39 34.24 22.67
N VAL A 1133 14.35 34.32 21.83
CA VAL A 1133 13.86 35.58 21.26
C VAL A 1133 13.30 36.50 22.35
N HIS A 1134 12.57 35.96 23.33
CA HIS A 1134 11.92 36.75 24.37
C HIS A 1134 12.85 37.17 25.52
N THR A 1135 13.91 36.41 25.79
CA THR A 1135 14.90 36.71 26.84
C THR A 1135 16.13 37.43 26.30
N GLY A 1136 16.38 37.35 24.99
CA GLY A 1136 17.59 37.86 24.35
C GLY A 1136 18.87 37.13 24.76
N ARG A 1137 18.75 35.93 25.34
CA ARG A 1137 19.88 35.13 25.84
C ARG A 1137 20.16 33.96 24.92
N ASP A 1138 21.44 33.69 24.72
CA ASP A 1138 21.87 32.54 23.93
C ASP A 1138 21.91 31.25 24.75
N ASP A 1139 21.99 31.28 26.07
CA ASP A 1139 21.88 30.07 26.91
C ASP A 1139 20.50 30.03 27.56
N VAL A 1140 19.65 29.09 27.13
CA VAL A 1140 18.26 28.98 27.57
C VAL A 1140 18.08 27.68 28.33
N VAL A 1141 17.53 27.77 29.55
CA VAL A 1141 17.19 26.64 30.40
C VAL A 1141 15.70 26.68 30.75
N PHE A 1142 15.00 25.56 30.60
CA PHE A 1142 13.59 25.39 30.95
C PHE A 1142 13.29 23.94 31.37
N GLY A 1143 12.13 23.67 31.96
CA GLY A 1143 11.76 22.34 32.43
C GLY A 1143 11.28 21.43 31.30
N GLN A 1144 11.64 20.15 31.36
CA GLN A 1144 11.00 19.11 30.55
C GLN A 1144 10.53 17.97 31.45
N VAL A 1145 9.32 17.48 31.20
CA VAL A 1145 8.76 16.32 31.92
C VAL A 1145 9.19 15.02 31.23
N GLN A 1146 9.68 14.05 32.00
CA GLN A 1146 9.92 12.67 31.56
C GLN A 1146 9.00 11.71 32.31
N ALA A 1147 8.38 10.76 31.59
CA ALA A 1147 7.42 9.83 32.19
C ALA A 1147 8.08 8.69 32.99
N ASN A 1148 9.32 8.32 32.64
CA ASN A 1148 10.09 7.22 33.21
C ASN A 1148 9.37 5.85 33.32
N ARG A 1149 8.29 5.63 32.55
CA ARG A 1149 7.57 4.34 32.52
C ARG A 1149 8.34 3.20 31.82
N ASN A 1150 9.60 3.44 31.45
CA ASN A 1150 10.54 2.51 30.84
C ASN A 1150 11.65 2.05 31.80
N LEU A 1151 11.63 2.44 33.09
CA LEU A 1151 12.57 1.92 34.07
C LEU A 1151 12.47 0.38 34.14
N PRO A 1152 13.57 -0.33 34.45
CA PRO A 1152 13.62 -1.78 34.51
C PRO A 1152 12.97 -2.32 35.80
N VAL A 1153 11.70 -1.95 36.02
CA VAL A 1153 10.86 -2.36 37.12
C VAL A 1153 9.68 -3.14 36.56
N GLU A 1154 9.51 -4.39 37.02
CA GLU A 1154 8.47 -5.29 36.50
C GLU A 1154 7.07 -4.74 36.73
N GLY A 1155 6.29 -4.59 35.65
CA GLY A 1155 4.90 -4.14 35.70
C GLY A 1155 4.70 -2.64 35.94
N LEU A 1156 5.75 -1.82 35.78
CA LEU A 1156 5.71 -0.36 35.96
C LEU A 1156 4.64 0.35 35.13
N ASP A 1157 4.35 -0.15 33.94
CA ASP A 1157 3.31 0.36 33.04
C ASP A 1157 1.88 0.21 33.61
N ARG A 1158 1.70 -0.60 34.66
CA ARG A 1158 0.40 -0.83 35.32
C ARG A 1158 0.34 -0.30 36.75
N MET A 1159 1.44 0.21 37.29
CA MET A 1159 1.53 0.74 38.66
C MET A 1159 0.83 2.11 38.76
N LEU A 1160 0.06 2.31 39.82
CA LEU A 1160 -0.47 3.62 40.20
C LEU A 1160 0.57 4.35 41.05
N GLY A 1161 0.90 5.59 40.69
CA GLY A 1161 1.95 6.37 41.35
C GLY A 1161 2.68 7.31 40.40
N CYS A 1162 3.35 8.32 40.96
CA CYS A 1162 4.04 9.36 40.21
C CYS A 1162 5.47 8.91 39.83
N ALA A 1163 5.63 8.34 38.63
CA ALA A 1163 6.94 7.94 38.11
C ALA A 1163 7.64 9.06 37.32
N MET A 1164 6.90 10.12 36.99
CA MET A 1164 7.44 11.23 36.22
C MET A 1164 8.55 11.97 36.98
N SER A 1165 9.37 12.69 36.24
CA SER A 1165 10.38 13.61 36.77
C SER A 1165 10.43 14.86 35.92
N SER A 1166 10.54 16.02 36.56
CA SER A 1166 10.85 17.28 35.88
C SER A 1166 12.35 17.55 35.90
N VAL A 1167 12.96 17.68 34.71
CA VAL A 1167 14.41 17.85 34.58
C VAL A 1167 14.78 19.05 33.70
N PRO A 1168 15.95 19.68 33.92
CA PRO A 1168 16.37 20.81 33.09
C PRO A 1168 16.64 20.43 31.62
N CYS A 1169 16.07 21.19 30.70
CA CYS A 1169 16.38 21.21 29.27
C CYS A 1169 17.19 22.49 28.97
N ARG A 1170 18.45 22.34 28.55
CA ARG A 1170 19.37 23.44 28.26
C ARG A 1170 19.71 23.46 26.78
N VAL A 1171 19.59 24.63 26.14
CA VAL A 1171 19.92 24.84 24.73
C VAL A 1171 20.78 26.10 24.59
N HIS A 1172 21.98 25.95 23.99
CA HIS A 1172 22.95 27.04 23.82
C HIS A 1172 23.07 27.51 22.36
N PHE A 1173 22.59 28.72 22.07
CA PHE A 1173 22.50 29.37 20.77
C PHE A 1173 23.75 30.10 20.29
N GLY A 1174 24.75 30.35 21.13
CA GLY A 1174 25.94 31.13 20.77
C GLY A 1174 26.92 30.46 19.80
N ALA A 1175 26.80 29.15 19.56
CA ALA A 1175 27.60 28.45 18.54
C ALA A 1175 26.95 28.59 17.16
N PRO A 1176 27.72 28.82 16.07
CA PRO A 1176 27.18 28.90 14.71
C PRO A 1176 26.77 27.50 14.23
N MET A 1177 25.59 27.07 14.67
CA MET A 1177 24.96 25.79 14.32
C MET A 1177 23.68 26.05 13.54
N THR A 1178 23.44 25.22 12.53
CA THR A 1178 22.14 25.14 11.85
C THR A 1178 21.04 24.65 12.80
N LEU A 1179 19.79 24.92 12.45
CA LEU A 1179 18.64 24.45 13.23
C LEU A 1179 18.59 22.91 13.32
N VAL A 1180 19.03 22.21 12.28
CA VAL A 1180 19.04 20.74 12.22
C VAL A 1180 20.10 20.16 13.15
N GLU A 1181 21.32 20.70 13.12
CA GLU A 1181 22.39 20.29 14.06
C GLU A 1181 21.96 20.52 15.50
N ARG A 1182 21.25 21.61 15.77
CA ARG A 1182 20.70 21.92 17.10
C ARG A 1182 19.61 20.93 17.53
N LEU A 1183 18.72 20.51 16.62
CA LEU A 1183 17.73 19.45 16.89
C LEU A 1183 18.42 18.12 17.20
N GLN A 1184 19.41 17.72 16.40
CA GLN A 1184 20.13 16.45 16.57
C GLN A 1184 20.99 16.45 17.83
N GLN A 1185 21.63 17.59 18.15
CA GLN A 1185 22.34 17.78 19.41
C GLN A 1185 21.39 17.62 20.60
N LEU A 1186 20.23 18.28 20.57
CA LEU A 1186 19.22 18.15 21.62
C LEU A 1186 18.71 16.71 21.74
N GLN A 1187 18.43 16.01 20.63
CA GLN A 1187 18.02 14.60 20.64
C GLN A 1187 19.10 13.68 21.23
N THR A 1188 20.35 13.86 20.83
CA THR A 1188 21.50 13.08 21.33
C THR A 1188 21.67 13.29 22.82
N MET A 1189 21.61 14.55 23.26
CA MET A 1189 21.72 14.92 24.66
C MET A 1189 20.58 14.34 25.50
N ARG A 1190 19.34 14.40 25.01
CA ARG A 1190 18.19 13.79 25.65
C ARG A 1190 18.32 12.28 25.75
N SER A 1191 18.87 11.63 24.72
CA SER A 1191 19.11 10.18 24.73
C SER A 1191 20.13 9.79 25.80
N ALA A 1192 21.19 10.60 25.99
CA ALA A 1192 22.16 10.42 27.07
C ALA A 1192 21.55 10.66 28.47
N MET A 1193 20.59 11.59 28.57
CA MET A 1193 19.91 11.94 29.83
C MET A 1193 18.96 10.85 30.36
N LEU A 1194 18.41 9.97 29.50
CA LEU A 1194 17.38 8.98 29.87
C LEU A 1194 17.76 8.07 31.03
N GLY A 1195 19.05 7.76 31.21
CA GLY A 1195 19.55 6.95 32.34
C GLY A 1195 19.67 7.72 33.66
N HIS A 1196 19.44 9.04 33.65
CA HIS A 1196 19.77 9.96 34.72
C HIS A 1196 18.60 10.89 35.12
N CYS A 1197 17.37 10.62 34.67
CA CYS A 1197 16.23 11.52 34.87
C CYS A 1197 15.66 11.55 36.30
N MET A 1198 15.91 10.52 37.13
CA MET A 1198 15.35 10.41 38.47
C MET A 1198 16.18 11.20 39.50
N ILE A 1199 16.01 12.53 39.52
CA ILE A 1199 16.75 13.47 40.39
C ILE A 1199 15.81 14.33 41.23
N ASP A 1200 16.24 14.76 42.43
CA ASP A 1200 15.52 15.78 43.19
C ASP A 1200 15.76 17.12 42.49
N PRO A 1201 14.70 17.87 42.12
CA PRO A 1201 14.86 19.21 41.58
C PRO A 1201 15.76 20.13 42.41
N GLU A 1202 15.83 19.96 43.74
CA GLU A 1202 16.74 20.73 44.60
C GLU A 1202 18.23 20.43 44.36
N ASP A 1203 18.58 19.20 43.97
CA ASP A 1203 19.97 18.78 43.71
C ASP A 1203 20.60 19.55 42.55
N THR A 1204 19.78 20.03 41.61
CA THR A 1204 20.22 20.89 40.50
C THR A 1204 20.93 22.15 41.02
N THR A 1205 20.58 22.61 42.22
CA THR A 1205 21.25 23.75 42.88
C THR A 1205 22.70 23.46 43.19
N THR A 1206 22.94 22.27 43.70
CA THR A 1206 24.28 21.83 44.09
C THR A 1206 25.17 21.64 42.86
N TRP A 1207 24.60 21.18 41.75
CA TRP A 1207 25.35 20.84 40.52
C TRP A 1207 25.63 22.03 39.59
N SER A 1208 24.86 23.11 39.68
CA SER A 1208 24.89 24.22 38.70
C SER A 1208 25.12 25.61 39.30
N HIS A 1209 25.11 25.73 40.64
CA HIS A 1209 25.04 27.01 41.37
C HIS A 1209 23.77 27.84 41.10
N LEU A 1210 22.83 27.38 40.27
CA LEU A 1210 21.53 28.01 40.05
C LEU A 1210 20.57 27.61 41.16
N PRO A 1211 19.76 28.50 41.75
CA PRO A 1211 18.70 28.08 42.67
C PRO A 1211 17.78 27.02 42.02
N ALA A 1212 17.30 26.05 42.81
CA ALA A 1212 16.46 24.94 42.34
C ALA A 1212 15.34 25.46 41.42
N MET A 1213 15.22 24.87 40.23
CA MET A 1213 14.12 25.16 39.31
C MET A 1213 13.97 26.65 38.93
N GLN A 1214 15.04 27.44 38.88
CA GLN A 1214 14.95 28.88 38.55
C GLN A 1214 14.76 29.17 37.05
N TYR A 1215 14.01 28.32 36.36
CA TYR A 1215 13.45 28.59 35.03
C TYR A 1215 11.93 28.76 35.14
N ASP A 1216 11.41 29.82 34.53
CA ASP A 1216 10.01 30.25 34.68
C ASP A 1216 9.00 29.36 33.92
N THR A 1217 9.47 28.40 33.12
CA THR A 1217 8.64 27.67 32.15
C THR A 1217 8.96 26.18 32.08
N GLU A 1218 7.95 25.34 31.83
CA GLU A 1218 8.08 23.90 31.65
C GLU A 1218 7.34 23.40 30.40
N VAL A 1219 7.84 22.32 29.78
CA VAL A 1219 7.22 21.64 28.65
C VAL A 1219 6.90 20.19 29.00
N ALA A 1220 5.61 19.84 28.93
CA ALA A 1220 5.10 18.48 29.04
C ALA A 1220 4.63 17.97 27.66
N PHE A 1221 5.21 16.87 27.18
CA PHE A 1221 4.83 16.27 25.89
C PHE A 1221 4.16 14.92 26.11
N HIS A 1222 2.86 14.85 25.85
CA HIS A 1222 2.03 13.66 25.93
C HIS A 1222 1.87 13.02 24.55
N ASN A 1223 2.09 11.71 24.46
CA ASN A 1223 1.93 10.94 23.22
C ASN A 1223 1.12 9.67 23.48
N PHE A 1224 0.00 9.83 24.18
CA PHE A 1224 -0.92 8.74 24.49
C PHE A 1224 -1.84 8.50 23.27
N ASN A 1225 -2.01 7.24 22.90
CA ASN A 1225 -2.84 6.83 21.77
C ASN A 1225 -4.18 6.35 22.33
N ASP A 1226 -5.21 7.20 22.28
CA ASP A 1226 -6.54 6.93 22.85
C ASP A 1226 -7.37 6.01 21.95
N ASN A 1227 -7.05 4.72 21.95
CA ASN A 1227 -7.80 3.70 21.24
C ASN A 1227 -8.37 2.65 22.21
N HIS A 1228 -9.33 2.98 23.09
CA HIS A 1228 -10.10 1.99 23.84
C HIS A 1228 -11.57 2.38 24.18
N SER A 1229 -12.51 2.09 23.27
CA SER A 1229 -13.95 1.84 23.53
C SER A 1229 -14.81 2.96 24.17
N ASP A 1230 -16.13 2.76 24.27
CA ASP A 1230 -17.13 3.70 24.86
C ASP A 1230 -16.81 4.22 26.29
N VAL A 1231 -15.82 3.63 26.97
CA VAL A 1231 -15.27 4.11 28.24
C VAL A 1231 -14.52 5.44 28.07
N ASP A 1232 -13.86 5.63 26.93
CA ASP A 1232 -13.04 6.82 26.63
C ASP A 1232 -13.88 8.10 26.49
N ASP A 1233 -15.13 8.01 26.04
CA ASP A 1233 -15.95 9.20 25.82
C ASP A 1233 -16.45 9.82 27.14
N LEU A 1234 -16.68 8.99 28.16
CA LEU A 1234 -17.01 9.46 29.51
C LEU A 1234 -15.77 9.98 30.25
N LEU A 1235 -14.62 9.30 30.09
CA LEU A 1235 -13.32 9.74 30.60
C LEU A 1235 -12.92 11.10 29.98
N ARG A 1236 -13.09 11.28 28.66
CA ARG A 1236 -12.87 12.56 27.97
C ARG A 1236 -13.79 13.67 28.47
N LYS A 1237 -15.05 13.36 28.84
CA LYS A 1237 -15.98 14.34 29.43
C LYS A 1237 -15.56 14.73 30.85
N MET A 1238 -15.09 13.76 31.65
CA MET A 1238 -14.56 14.00 32.99
C MET A 1238 -13.25 14.80 32.97
N GLU A 1239 -12.37 14.53 32.00
CA GLU A 1239 -11.13 15.30 31.78
C GLU A 1239 -11.42 16.72 31.30
N LYS A 1240 -12.38 16.93 30.37
CA LYS A 1240 -12.77 18.27 29.90
C LYS A 1240 -13.38 19.16 31.00
N GLY A 1241 -13.93 18.57 32.07
CA GLY A 1241 -14.48 19.28 33.22
C GLY A 1241 -13.52 19.39 34.41
N SER A 1242 -12.29 18.89 34.28
CA SER A 1242 -11.32 18.87 35.37
C SER A 1242 -10.55 20.19 35.48
N GLU A 1243 -10.37 20.67 36.72
CA GLU A 1243 -9.55 21.86 37.00
C GLU A 1243 -8.20 21.41 37.57
N HIS A 1244 -7.11 21.92 36.97
CA HIS A 1244 -5.74 21.66 37.39
C HIS A 1244 -5.10 22.93 37.95
N ARG A 1245 -4.40 22.81 39.09
CA ARG A 1245 -3.46 23.84 39.58
C ARG A 1245 -2.06 23.26 39.70
N PHE A 1246 -1.23 23.46 38.68
CA PHE A 1246 0.21 23.17 38.71
C PHE A 1246 0.96 24.41 39.20
N GLY A 1247 1.71 24.29 40.31
CA GLY A 1247 1.95 25.41 41.22
C GLY A 1247 3.33 26.09 41.21
N VAL A 1248 4.23 25.84 40.26
CA VAL A 1248 5.62 26.38 40.37
C VAL A 1248 6.09 27.19 39.16
N TYR A 1249 5.59 26.88 37.96
CA TYR A 1249 6.00 27.56 36.72
C TYR A 1249 5.02 28.66 36.33
N LYS A 1250 5.54 29.73 35.72
CA LYS A 1250 4.71 30.84 35.23
C LYS A 1250 4.02 30.50 33.91
N ILE A 1251 4.62 29.62 33.10
CA ILE A 1251 4.03 29.09 31.87
C ILE A 1251 4.34 27.59 31.79
N GLU A 1252 3.29 26.78 31.63
CA GLU A 1252 3.41 25.36 31.32
C GLU A 1252 2.87 25.10 29.91
N LEU A 1253 3.69 24.48 29.07
CA LEU A 1253 3.29 24.07 27.73
C LEU A 1253 3.00 22.57 27.72
N ALA A 1254 1.71 22.22 27.69
CA ALA A 1254 1.28 20.86 27.47
C ALA A 1254 1.01 20.60 25.97
N VAL A 1255 1.60 19.55 25.42
CA VAL A 1255 1.34 19.09 24.04
C VAL A 1255 0.73 17.70 24.09
N ALA A 1256 -0.49 17.54 23.59
CA ALA A 1256 -1.19 16.26 23.54
C ALA A 1256 -1.88 16.05 22.18
N PRO A 1257 -2.08 14.79 21.73
CA PRO A 1257 -2.90 14.49 20.57
C PRO A 1257 -4.36 14.88 20.87
N ALA A 1258 -5.01 15.57 19.94
CA ALA A 1258 -6.44 15.84 20.00
C ALA A 1258 -7.16 14.98 18.95
N ALA A 1259 -8.23 14.29 19.35
CA ALA A 1259 -9.12 13.62 18.40
C ALA A 1259 -9.71 14.67 17.45
N SER A 1260 -9.62 14.44 16.14
CA SER A 1260 -10.25 15.30 15.14
C SER A 1260 -11.77 15.26 15.33
N GLY A 1261 -12.37 16.41 15.65
CA GLY A 1261 -13.81 16.63 15.49
C GLY A 1261 -14.21 16.66 14.02
#